data_AF-A0A5J6V2P0-F1
#
_entry.id   AF-A0A5J6V2P0-F1
#
_cell.length_a   1.000
_cell.length_b   1.000
_cell.length_c   1.000
_cell.angle_alpha   90.00
_cell.angle_beta   90.00
_cell.angle_gamma   90.00
#
_symmetry.space_group_name_H-M   'P 1'
#
loop_
_entity.id
_entity.type
_entity.pdbx_description
1 polymer ?
#
loop_
_entity_poly.entity_id
_entity_poly.type
_entity_poly.pdbx_seq_one_letter_code
_entity_poly.pdbx_strand_id
1 'polypeptide(L)'
;MQMPLRAPRPWRRTPPDPRMRTTPGSSSWRSRAGPSSLRCPATSATHVGDRALRPYVPAAVDARGVAAFSPTLGEQRTGWRLICPTSHFCHSGPVGPHNWSVTFSPAHIDADGCRDPQRKENPMSQRRFAPPRAALAATAALALVASGAAMASSTSPLPPAGASVPAAPVSPAEEVTTDRISGADRYHTAAEISRAFPAGTDTVIVTTGQNFPDALSAAIPMPVAEAIAMGTAGATEVMAQSQIPVLLTRPGSLPSATASALRDLAPSSIIVVGGAQAVSDEVLEELRVYTDDVVRIAGDDRYATSASIVDAHPTGVPVLFVATGDDFPDALAGGAVAGRDGMPLLLTAPDRLRGVTAAAITRLAPQSIVVLGGPGALSDERLAEIAELVPDTTRVHGSNRYATAAALSQTYEFDTEAHLASGADFPDALTGGALAAHLGEPLLLTRPDGAPNSTMAALDRISPQAITIFGGPIAVQGAVLDVLDVVLPAWADELVVQLLAFNDFHGHLSVDPGARLTPTQDPEQHAVGGAVNLATTLDMLRVRSFPEQSLTVSPGDIIGGSTFVSGLFQDEPAVEAMHVAGLDVASVGNHEFDEGVEELLRMQDGDCHPELGCFIEDEPYQGADFPWLAANVVYRDTGEPILPATEVRTVDGVDVGFIGLTLEGTPSLVSPGGVASIEFLEEVETANAYAAHLQEQGVETIVVLLHEGGAVTGAYDACDDLTGPVVRIAEELDPAIDAVISGHTHQAYICSVPDPAGNPRLVTSANQYGRVVSDLTLSVSRTTGDVVRERSSANNHLVLQSVPDHPEMAEVVAKWEALADVVAGTVVGTITEDITGDAGGDRGIETPMANLVADSILWGTSAPEDGGAQVSFMNVGGVRASLLYDQISNEEEPGEVTYQEAYNVMPFGNILVSIDLTGADIKAVLEQQYVSGRGRQYLALGVSEGFTYTWDDSQPEGSKVGNMELDGEPIDPEATYRVSTLNFLAEGGDDFAAFTNGTDLLGGPEDLANLVGYLGANPGLTAPDTRRQEITPEP
;
A
#
# COMPACT_ATOMS: atom_id res chain seq x y z
N MET A 1 4.69 -37.55 45.33
CA MET A 1 5.75 -38.26 46.09
C MET A 1 6.79 -37.24 46.58
N GLN A 2 7.81 -37.67 47.32
CA GLN A 2 8.75 -36.86 48.13
C GLN A 2 9.36 -35.57 47.47
N MET A 3 9.03 -34.40 48.05
CA MET A 3 9.91 -33.39 48.71
C MET A 3 11.47 -33.44 48.54
N PRO A 4 12.23 -32.32 48.82
CA PRO A 4 11.97 -30.86 48.64
C PRO A 4 13.23 -29.90 48.52
N LEU A 5 13.01 -28.57 48.58
CA LEU A 5 13.85 -27.48 49.19
C LEU A 5 15.23 -27.02 48.61
N ARG A 6 15.35 -25.71 48.24
CA ARG A 6 16.04 -24.63 49.03
C ARG A 6 16.05 -23.22 48.37
N ALA A 7 16.45 -22.19 49.16
CA ALA A 7 16.54 -20.74 48.87
C ALA A 7 17.54 -20.07 49.89
N PRO A 8 17.71 -18.73 50.03
CA PRO A 8 18.19 -17.70 49.05
C PRO A 8 19.20 -16.62 49.60
N ARG A 9 19.74 -15.73 48.73
CA ARG A 9 20.34 -14.36 49.01
C ARG A 9 21.66 -14.31 49.88
N PRO A 10 22.27 -13.15 50.32
CA PRO A 10 22.36 -11.71 49.84
C PRO A 10 23.76 -10.96 49.98
N TRP A 11 23.85 -9.68 49.52
CA TRP A 11 24.60 -8.47 50.06
C TRP A 11 25.80 -7.77 49.35
N ARG A 12 25.51 -6.52 48.92
CA ARG A 12 26.26 -5.22 48.76
C ARG A 12 27.72 -5.01 49.27
N ARG A 13 28.44 -4.06 48.61
CA ARG A 13 28.90 -2.73 49.16
C ARG A 13 29.54 -1.77 48.11
N THR A 14 29.68 -0.47 48.45
CA THR A 14 30.13 0.69 47.61
C THR A 14 31.20 1.55 48.34
N PRO A 15 31.54 2.81 47.92
CA PRO A 15 32.57 3.29 46.96
C PRO A 15 33.78 3.98 47.68
N PRO A 16 34.70 4.84 47.10
CA PRO A 16 34.44 6.19 46.52
C PRO A 16 35.42 6.74 45.40
N ASP A 17 35.20 7.98 44.94
CA ASP A 17 36.08 8.86 44.08
C ASP A 17 36.91 9.85 44.97
N PRO A 18 38.16 10.27 44.61
CA PRO A 18 38.38 11.60 43.99
C PRO A 18 39.60 11.79 43.05
N ARG A 19 39.35 12.33 41.85
CA ARG A 19 40.09 13.37 41.05
C ARG A 19 41.58 13.71 41.35
N MET A 20 42.42 13.89 40.30
CA MET A 20 43.20 15.15 40.05
C MET A 20 43.95 15.21 38.69
N ARG A 21 44.46 16.40 38.33
CA ARG A 21 45.07 16.79 37.03
C ARG A 21 46.60 16.56 36.95
N THR A 22 47.13 16.35 35.73
CA THR A 22 48.40 17.00 35.27
C THR A 22 48.55 17.04 33.74
N THR A 23 48.92 18.20 33.22
CA THR A 23 49.71 18.45 31.99
C THR A 23 50.98 19.22 32.41
N PRO A 24 51.98 19.56 31.56
CA PRO A 24 52.11 19.38 30.10
C PRO A 24 53.46 18.75 29.64
N GLY A 25 53.67 18.65 28.33
CA GLY A 25 54.98 18.29 27.75
C GLY A 25 55.12 18.71 26.28
N SER A 26 55.88 19.77 26.02
CA SER A 26 56.11 20.30 24.67
C SER A 26 57.53 20.01 24.18
N SER A 27 57.70 19.65 22.90
CA SER A 27 58.93 19.99 22.17
C SER A 27 58.62 20.20 20.69
N SER A 28 59.44 21.01 20.02
CA SER A 28 59.25 21.40 18.62
C SER A 28 60.59 21.42 17.90
N TRP A 29 60.59 21.16 16.59
CA TRP A 29 61.67 21.57 15.70
C TRP A 29 61.12 22.10 14.37
N ARG A 30 61.79 23.13 13.83
CA ARG A 30 61.48 23.79 12.55
C ARG A 30 62.78 23.85 11.73
N SER A 31 62.68 23.74 10.40
CA SER A 31 63.30 24.65 9.40
C SER A 31 63.28 23.98 8.00
N ARG A 32 62.49 24.45 7.04
CA ARG A 32 62.67 25.65 6.17
C ARG A 32 63.73 25.50 5.08
N ALA A 33 63.28 25.45 3.82
CA ALA A 33 63.93 26.06 2.66
C ALA A 33 62.89 26.38 1.55
N GLY A 34 63.22 27.32 0.68
CA GLY A 34 62.51 27.80 -0.54
C GLY A 34 63.37 28.92 -1.16
N PRO A 35 62.89 29.77 -2.10
CA PRO A 35 61.61 29.76 -2.83
C PRO A 35 61.80 30.06 -4.36
N SER A 36 60.76 30.60 -5.03
CA SER A 36 60.78 31.35 -6.33
C SER A 36 60.85 30.52 -7.65
N SER A 37 60.38 30.98 -8.83
CA SER A 37 59.80 32.29 -9.22
C SER A 37 58.86 32.26 -10.46
N LEU A 38 57.77 33.05 -10.42
CA LEU A 38 57.12 33.86 -11.50
C LEU A 38 57.42 33.57 -13.00
N ARG A 39 56.36 33.42 -13.83
CA ARG A 39 56.06 34.29 -15.03
C ARG A 39 54.83 33.89 -15.88
N CYS A 40 54.09 34.91 -16.32
CA CYS A 40 53.32 35.00 -17.59
C CYS A 40 53.79 36.31 -18.31
N PRO A 41 53.24 36.79 -19.45
CA PRO A 41 52.33 36.17 -20.45
C PRO A 41 52.79 36.35 -21.93
N ALA A 42 52.09 35.71 -22.89
CA ALA A 42 51.82 36.15 -24.29
C ALA A 42 51.00 35.03 -24.99
N THR A 43 49.85 35.18 -25.68
CA THR A 43 49.33 36.14 -26.68
C THR A 43 49.91 36.05 -28.10
N SER A 44 49.28 35.24 -28.96
CA SER A 44 49.20 35.45 -30.42
C SER A 44 47.98 34.73 -31.01
N ALA A 45 47.25 35.36 -31.93
CA ALA A 45 46.04 34.83 -32.55
C ALA A 45 46.23 34.51 -34.05
N THR A 46 45.12 34.21 -34.76
CA THR A 46 44.99 33.80 -36.19
C THR A 46 45.25 32.30 -36.46
N HIS A 47 44.50 31.59 -37.31
CA HIS A 47 43.29 31.99 -38.08
C HIS A 47 42.43 30.78 -38.53
N VAL A 48 41.11 31.00 -38.62
CA VAL A 48 40.10 30.39 -39.51
C VAL A 48 40.17 28.89 -39.84
N GLY A 49 39.11 28.17 -39.50
CA GLY A 49 38.89 26.77 -39.90
C GLY A 49 37.43 26.33 -39.87
N ASP A 50 36.52 27.08 -40.50
CA ASP A 50 35.08 26.73 -40.52
C ASP A 50 34.84 25.35 -41.16
N ARG A 51 34.40 24.39 -40.34
CA ARG A 51 33.61 23.24 -40.76
C ARG A 51 32.50 23.00 -39.74
N ALA A 52 31.28 23.38 -40.10
CA ALA A 52 30.11 22.88 -39.41
C ALA A 52 30.05 21.36 -39.60
N LEU A 53 30.17 20.61 -38.50
CA LEU A 53 29.68 19.24 -38.46
C LEU A 53 28.17 19.29 -38.64
N ARG A 54 27.66 18.40 -39.49
CA ARG A 54 26.21 18.16 -39.59
C ARG A 54 25.91 17.00 -38.63
N PRO A 55 24.83 17.07 -37.83
CA PRO A 55 24.32 15.85 -37.20
C PRO A 55 24.01 14.83 -38.29
N TYR A 56 24.38 13.57 -38.03
CA TYR A 56 24.03 12.44 -38.87
C TYR A 56 22.59 12.04 -38.54
N VAL A 57 21.78 11.71 -39.55
CA VAL A 57 20.35 11.40 -39.35
C VAL A 57 20.11 9.99 -39.90
N PRO A 58 19.87 8.98 -39.04
CA PRO A 58 19.35 7.69 -39.45
C PRO A 58 18.02 7.86 -40.20
N ALA A 59 17.78 7.06 -41.22
CA ALA A 59 16.60 7.23 -42.08
C ALA A 59 15.36 6.60 -41.45
N ALA A 60 14.36 7.42 -41.11
CA ALA A 60 13.06 6.95 -40.65
C ALA A 60 12.39 6.02 -41.67
N VAL A 61 11.73 4.96 -41.18
CA VAL A 61 11.02 3.97 -42.00
C VAL A 61 9.63 4.52 -42.38
N ASP A 62 9.50 5.09 -43.59
CA ASP A 62 8.23 5.62 -44.11
C ASP A 62 7.24 4.48 -44.43
N ALA A 63 6.30 4.23 -43.51
CA ALA A 63 5.29 3.18 -43.59
C ALA A 63 4.16 3.46 -44.62
N ARG A 64 4.50 3.65 -45.90
CA ARG A 64 3.55 3.96 -47.00
C ARG A 64 3.78 3.09 -48.25
N GLY A 65 3.45 1.79 -48.14
CA GLY A 65 3.91 0.77 -49.10
C GLY A 65 2.88 -0.09 -49.85
N VAL A 66 1.57 0.04 -49.67
CA VAL A 66 0.58 -0.88 -50.31
C VAL A 66 -0.32 -0.17 -51.34
N ALA A 67 -0.15 -0.52 -52.61
CA ALA A 67 -0.98 -0.04 -53.71
C ALA A 67 -2.23 -0.91 -53.92
N ALA A 68 -3.37 -0.28 -54.24
CA ALA A 68 -4.67 -0.94 -54.28
C ALA A 68 -4.89 -1.89 -55.47
N PHE A 69 -5.58 -3.01 -55.21
CA PHE A 69 -6.31 -3.78 -56.23
C PHE A 69 -7.60 -4.36 -55.66
N SER A 70 -8.76 -3.85 -56.11
CA SER A 70 -10.05 -4.54 -55.98
C SER A 70 -10.19 -5.61 -57.08
N PRO A 71 -11.09 -6.58 -56.88
CA PRO A 71 -12.23 -6.61 -57.80
C PRO A 71 -13.60 -6.86 -57.12
N THR A 72 -14.65 -6.35 -57.76
CA THR A 72 -16.05 -6.50 -57.34
C THR A 72 -16.68 -7.82 -57.81
N LEU A 73 -17.79 -8.20 -57.16
CA LEU A 73 -18.67 -9.32 -57.52
C LEU A 73 -19.04 -9.40 -59.02
N GLY A 74 -19.15 -10.64 -59.52
CA GLY A 74 -19.68 -10.98 -60.84
C GLY A 74 -20.43 -12.32 -60.82
N GLU A 75 -21.64 -12.35 -61.39
CA GLU A 75 -22.60 -13.45 -61.26
C GLU A 75 -22.22 -14.76 -62.02
N GLN A 76 -22.63 -15.96 -61.54
CA GLN A 76 -23.83 -16.72 -62.02
C GLN A 76 -23.89 -18.22 -61.60
N ARG A 77 -24.97 -18.56 -60.87
CA ARG A 77 -25.89 -19.73 -60.99
C ARG A 77 -25.39 -21.20 -61.18
N THR A 78 -26.20 -22.11 -60.60
CA THR A 78 -26.24 -23.60 -60.71
C THR A 78 -25.21 -24.39 -59.87
N GLY A 79 -25.51 -25.59 -59.34
CA GLY A 79 -26.82 -26.25 -59.15
C GLY A 79 -26.79 -27.78 -58.90
N TRP A 80 -27.60 -28.25 -57.93
CA TRP A 80 -28.05 -29.64 -57.68
C TRP A 80 -27.12 -30.70 -57.00
N ARG A 81 -27.65 -31.26 -55.89
CA ARG A 81 -27.57 -32.66 -55.37
C ARG A 81 -26.23 -33.35 -55.00
N LEU A 82 -25.98 -33.39 -53.69
CA LEU A 82 -26.30 -34.53 -52.78
C LEU A 82 -26.21 -35.97 -53.36
N ILE A 83 -25.23 -36.75 -52.86
CA ILE A 83 -25.18 -38.24 -52.78
C ILE A 83 -24.44 -38.62 -51.49
N CYS A 84 -24.88 -39.66 -50.76
CA CYS A 84 -24.19 -40.26 -49.61
C CYS A 84 -23.57 -41.63 -49.97
N PRO A 85 -22.74 -42.22 -49.10
CA PRO A 85 -23.19 -43.49 -48.49
C PRO A 85 -22.76 -43.77 -47.03
N THR A 86 -23.68 -44.36 -46.25
CA THR A 86 -23.58 -45.47 -45.23
C THR A 86 -22.26 -45.75 -44.47
N SER A 87 -22.23 -46.19 -43.20
CA SER A 87 -23.08 -47.18 -42.49
C SER A 87 -22.98 -47.05 -40.94
N HIS A 88 -24.05 -47.06 -40.13
CA HIS A 88 -24.86 -48.20 -39.64
C HIS A 88 -24.18 -49.19 -38.64
N PHE A 89 -24.66 -49.21 -37.37
CA PHE A 89 -25.14 -50.43 -36.66
C PHE A 89 -26.04 -50.08 -35.44
N CYS A 90 -26.85 -51.03 -34.95
CA CYS A 90 -27.89 -50.87 -33.90
C CYS A 90 -27.72 -51.97 -32.80
N HIS A 91 -28.47 -52.07 -31.68
CA HIS A 91 -29.76 -51.54 -31.16
C HIS A 91 -29.76 -51.70 -29.60
N SER A 92 -30.75 -51.43 -28.72
CA SER A 92 -32.15 -50.89 -28.66
C SER A 92 -32.43 -50.50 -27.16
N GLY A 93 -33.53 -49.93 -26.66
CA GLY A 93 -34.92 -49.69 -27.13
C GLY A 93 -35.88 -50.83 -26.73
N PRO A 94 -37.16 -50.59 -26.28
CA PRO A 94 -37.92 -49.35 -25.99
C PRO A 94 -37.86 -49.00 -24.46
N VAL A 95 -38.74 -48.26 -23.74
CA VAL A 95 -40.11 -47.64 -23.84
C VAL A 95 -40.10 -46.39 -22.90
N GLY A 96 -40.96 -45.35 -22.91
CA GLY A 96 -42.17 -44.96 -23.65
C GLY A 96 -43.50 -45.16 -22.85
N PRO A 97 -44.57 -44.33 -22.98
CA PRO A 97 -44.79 -43.19 -23.90
C PRO A 97 -45.44 -41.88 -23.31
N HIS A 98 -45.36 -40.73 -24.02
CA HIS A 98 -46.53 -39.93 -24.52
C HIS A 98 -46.18 -38.54 -25.16
N ASN A 99 -46.68 -38.33 -26.39
CA ASN A 99 -47.12 -37.11 -27.13
C ASN A 99 -46.36 -35.74 -27.21
N TRP A 100 -45.86 -35.41 -28.42
CA TRP A 100 -46.25 -34.30 -29.38
C TRP A 100 -46.94 -33.00 -28.85
N SER A 101 -46.80 -31.78 -29.43
CA SER A 101 -46.37 -31.28 -30.78
C SER A 101 -45.76 -29.84 -30.78
N VAL A 102 -45.74 -29.09 -31.92
CA VAL A 102 -44.80 -27.96 -32.22
C VAL A 102 -45.42 -26.76 -33.02
N THR A 103 -44.83 -25.54 -32.87
CA THR A 103 -44.61 -24.40 -33.85
C THR A 103 -45.59 -23.21 -34.11
N PHE A 104 -44.95 -22.01 -34.25
CA PHE A 104 -45.21 -20.81 -35.10
C PHE A 104 -46.16 -19.62 -34.69
N SER A 105 -45.70 -18.40 -35.06
CA SER A 105 -46.25 -17.03 -34.84
C SER A 105 -47.23 -16.54 -35.94
N PRO A 106 -47.86 -15.33 -35.85
CA PRO A 106 -47.47 -14.22 -36.78
C PRO A 106 -47.80 -12.72 -36.43
N ALA A 107 -46.95 -11.80 -36.96
CA ALA A 107 -47.23 -10.55 -37.72
C ALA A 107 -47.86 -9.23 -37.16
N HIS A 108 -47.54 -8.12 -37.87
CA HIS A 108 -48.00 -6.71 -37.74
C HIS A 108 -49.26 -6.36 -38.57
N ILE A 109 -49.79 -5.13 -38.39
CA ILE A 109 -50.64 -4.38 -39.36
C ILE A 109 -50.23 -2.88 -39.38
N ASP A 110 -50.23 -2.24 -40.55
CA ASP A 110 -49.93 -0.81 -40.82
C ASP A 110 -51.19 0.08 -41.02
N ALA A 111 -51.04 1.42 -40.93
CA ALA A 111 -51.30 2.41 -42.01
C ALA A 111 -51.76 3.85 -41.58
N ASP A 112 -51.05 4.85 -42.09
CA ASP A 112 -51.45 6.20 -42.59
C ASP A 112 -52.40 7.18 -41.85
N GLY A 113 -51.98 8.47 -41.81
CA GLY A 113 -52.82 9.52 -42.43
C GLY A 113 -52.90 10.96 -41.87
N CYS A 114 -51.94 11.83 -42.23
CA CYS A 114 -52.09 13.29 -42.46
C CYS A 114 -52.63 14.26 -41.35
N ARG A 115 -51.78 15.20 -40.88
CA ARG A 115 -51.85 16.66 -41.21
C ARG A 115 -50.79 17.55 -40.52
N ASP A 116 -50.13 18.37 -41.34
CA ASP A 116 -49.44 19.64 -41.02
C ASP A 116 -50.34 20.80 -41.59
N PRO A 117 -50.17 22.14 -41.36
CA PRO A 117 -49.04 22.85 -40.74
C PRO A 117 -49.33 24.00 -39.74
N GLN A 118 -48.34 24.34 -38.89
CA GLN A 118 -47.58 25.63 -38.92
C GLN A 118 -46.88 26.03 -37.60
N ARG A 119 -45.58 26.40 -37.72
CA ARG A 119 -44.78 27.33 -36.84
C ARG A 119 -44.55 26.86 -35.39
N LYS A 120 -43.47 27.22 -34.67
CA LYS A 120 -42.16 27.93 -34.85
C LYS A 120 -41.38 27.65 -33.53
N GLU A 121 -40.05 27.63 -33.41
CA GLU A 121 -38.91 27.82 -34.33
C GLU A 121 -37.68 27.01 -33.81
N ASN A 122 -36.49 27.17 -34.39
CA ASN A 122 -35.40 26.17 -34.36
C ASN A 122 -34.58 26.03 -33.04
N PRO A 123 -33.84 24.90 -32.84
CA PRO A 123 -32.92 24.66 -31.72
C PRO A 123 -31.43 24.68 -32.15
N MET A 124 -30.55 24.11 -31.29
CA MET A 124 -29.20 23.52 -31.52
C MET A 124 -28.00 24.17 -30.81
N SER A 125 -26.99 23.32 -30.59
CA SER A 125 -25.68 23.54 -29.98
C SER A 125 -24.66 24.18 -30.94
N GLN A 126 -23.50 24.61 -30.42
CA GLN A 126 -22.20 23.98 -30.73
C GLN A 126 -21.01 24.56 -29.92
N ARG A 127 -19.89 23.82 -29.96
CA ARG A 127 -18.58 24.09 -29.33
C ARG A 127 -17.89 25.36 -29.90
N ARG A 128 -16.96 25.98 -29.13
CA ARG A 128 -15.49 26.14 -29.43
C ARG A 128 -14.80 27.39 -28.84
N PHE A 129 -13.50 27.21 -28.57
CA PHE A 129 -12.37 28.18 -28.51
C PHE A 129 -12.27 29.22 -27.37
N ALA A 130 -11.11 29.17 -26.71
CA ALA A 130 -10.49 30.29 -25.99
C ALA A 130 -9.52 31.08 -26.91
N PRO A 131 -9.06 32.28 -26.49
CA PRO A 131 -7.72 32.76 -26.86
C PRO A 131 -6.91 33.41 -25.71
N PRO A 132 -5.56 33.41 -25.77
CA PRO A 132 -4.67 33.78 -24.65
C PRO A 132 -4.26 35.27 -24.62
N ARG A 133 -3.45 35.66 -23.62
CA ARG A 133 -2.74 36.96 -23.57
C ARG A 133 -1.34 36.88 -22.96
N ALA A 134 -0.34 37.30 -23.74
CA ALA A 134 1.02 37.60 -23.29
C ALA A 134 1.22 39.10 -22.99
N ALA A 135 2.34 39.45 -22.34
CA ALA A 135 2.61 40.76 -21.76
C ALA A 135 3.29 41.79 -22.70
N LEU A 136 3.26 43.08 -22.31
CA LEU A 136 4.27 44.08 -22.68
C LEU A 136 4.26 45.27 -21.69
N ALA A 137 5.38 46.00 -21.58
CA ALA A 137 5.76 46.70 -20.35
C ALA A 137 5.99 48.24 -20.47
N ALA A 138 6.38 48.82 -19.32
CA ALA A 138 7.26 50.00 -19.12
C ALA A 138 6.65 51.35 -18.66
N THR A 139 7.00 51.75 -17.42
CA THR A 139 7.68 53.01 -17.01
C THR A 139 7.74 53.05 -15.47
N ALA A 140 8.85 53.13 -14.72
CA ALA A 140 10.18 53.76 -14.81
C ALA A 140 10.31 54.98 -13.86
N ALA A 141 11.11 54.84 -12.79
CA ALA A 141 11.61 55.92 -11.93
C ALA A 141 12.99 55.55 -11.37
N LEU A 142 13.91 56.54 -11.27
CA LEU A 142 15.31 56.34 -10.86
C LEU A 142 15.57 56.75 -9.40
N ALA A 143 16.42 55.97 -8.72
CA ALA A 143 17.33 56.43 -7.67
C ALA A 143 18.63 55.60 -7.72
N LEU A 144 19.79 56.18 -7.34
CA LEU A 144 21.11 55.60 -7.65
C LEU A 144 22.19 56.13 -6.66
N VAL A 145 23.30 55.38 -6.53
CA VAL A 145 24.61 55.74 -5.92
C VAL A 145 24.88 55.34 -4.44
N ALA A 146 25.24 54.06 -4.28
CA ALA A 146 26.58 53.59 -3.85
C ALA A 146 27.03 53.43 -2.38
N SER A 147 27.75 52.29 -2.21
CA SER A 147 28.97 52.06 -1.41
C SER A 147 28.89 51.73 0.10
N GLY A 148 29.49 50.60 0.48
CA GLY A 148 29.74 50.19 1.86
C GLY A 148 29.89 48.68 2.04
N ALA A 149 31.04 48.11 1.66
CA ALA A 149 31.29 46.67 1.85
C ALA A 149 31.76 46.35 3.28
N ALA A 150 31.18 45.32 3.89
CA ALA A 150 31.68 44.67 5.11
C ALA A 150 31.38 43.16 5.01
N MET A 151 32.39 42.33 5.29
CA MET A 151 32.23 40.87 5.30
C MET A 151 31.50 40.43 6.58
N ALA A 152 30.50 39.56 6.42
CA ALA A 152 29.93 38.74 7.48
C ALA A 152 29.79 37.30 6.93
N SER A 153 29.90 36.30 7.80
CA SER A 153 29.83 34.87 7.42
C SER A 153 28.43 34.46 7.02
N SER A 154 28.32 33.62 5.99
CA SER A 154 27.08 33.02 5.50
C SER A 154 26.57 31.94 6.44
N THR A 155 25.44 32.21 7.07
CA THR A 155 24.40 31.21 7.37
C THR A 155 23.33 31.36 6.27
N SER A 156 22.86 30.26 5.69
CA SER A 156 21.87 30.30 4.60
C SER A 156 20.56 30.98 5.04
N PRO A 157 19.90 31.78 4.20
CA PRO A 157 18.63 32.40 4.52
C PRO A 157 17.46 31.48 4.14
N LEU A 158 16.60 31.16 5.10
CA LEU A 158 15.30 30.53 4.83
C LEU A 158 14.41 31.48 3.97
N PRO A 159 13.54 30.93 3.09
CA PRO A 159 12.59 31.72 2.32
C PRO A 159 11.50 32.36 3.21
N PRO A 160 10.79 33.40 2.75
CA PRO A 160 9.86 34.16 3.57
C PRO A 160 8.52 33.42 3.75
N ALA A 161 8.24 32.99 4.99
CA ALA A 161 6.96 32.36 5.36
C ALA A 161 5.74 33.20 4.93
N GLY A 162 4.76 32.53 4.28
CA GLY A 162 3.68 33.18 3.54
C GLY A 162 2.27 32.59 3.75
N ALA A 163 2.10 31.66 4.68
CA ALA A 163 0.79 31.08 5.03
C ALA A 163 0.16 31.78 6.26
N SER A 164 -1.15 31.63 6.42
CA SER A 164 -1.88 32.14 7.59
C SER A 164 -1.92 31.10 8.70
N VAL A 165 -1.34 31.43 9.86
CA VAL A 165 -1.38 30.63 11.09
C VAL A 165 -2.79 30.07 11.35
N PRO A 166 -2.96 28.73 11.49
CA PRO A 166 -4.23 28.14 11.88
C PRO A 166 -4.74 28.69 13.21
N ALA A 167 -6.05 28.66 13.43
CA ALA A 167 -6.54 28.79 14.79
C ALA A 167 -6.21 27.49 15.52
N ALA A 168 -5.54 27.58 16.69
CA ALA A 168 -5.22 26.42 17.51
C ALA A 168 -6.47 25.52 17.70
N PRO A 169 -6.30 24.18 17.69
CA PRO A 169 -7.40 23.23 17.68
C PRO A 169 -8.42 23.56 18.77
N VAL A 170 -9.70 23.54 18.40
CA VAL A 170 -10.78 23.97 19.29
C VAL A 170 -11.00 22.88 20.33
N SER A 171 -10.33 23.02 21.48
CA SER A 171 -10.47 22.09 22.62
C SER A 171 -11.95 21.80 22.90
N PRO A 172 -12.32 20.55 23.24
CA PRO A 172 -13.69 20.20 23.63
C PRO A 172 -14.21 21.17 24.70
N ALA A 173 -15.19 21.99 24.31
CA ALA A 173 -15.67 23.11 25.13
C ALA A 173 -16.71 22.69 26.18
N GLU A 174 -17.06 21.40 26.22
CA GLU A 174 -17.83 20.74 27.28
C GLU A 174 -16.93 19.73 28.02
N GLU A 175 -17.20 19.57 29.30
CA GLU A 175 -16.48 18.64 30.18
C GLU A 175 -16.88 17.21 29.79
N VAL A 176 -15.98 16.45 29.15
CA VAL A 176 -16.30 15.11 28.61
C VAL A 176 -16.54 14.15 29.79
N THR A 177 -17.81 13.80 30.04
CA THR A 177 -18.24 12.94 31.14
C THR A 177 -18.95 11.68 30.66
N THR A 178 -18.89 10.61 31.45
CA THR A 178 -19.60 9.35 31.19
C THR A 178 -21.11 9.55 31.28
N ASP A 179 -21.80 9.43 30.15
CA ASP A 179 -23.25 9.62 30.08
C ASP A 179 -24.01 8.37 30.56
N ARG A 180 -25.31 8.51 30.87
CA ARG A 180 -26.12 7.37 31.35
C ARG A 180 -27.58 7.41 30.91
N ILE A 181 -27.93 6.49 30.02
CA ILE A 181 -29.32 6.19 29.67
C ILE A 181 -29.89 5.15 30.65
N SER A 182 -30.82 5.55 31.51
CA SER A 182 -31.38 4.67 32.54
C SER A 182 -32.79 5.05 33.00
N GLY A 183 -33.60 4.04 33.35
CA GLY A 183 -34.95 4.21 33.87
C GLY A 183 -35.15 3.67 35.29
N ALA A 184 -36.38 3.85 35.81
CA ALA A 184 -36.78 3.36 37.14
C ALA A 184 -36.83 1.82 37.28
N ASP A 185 -37.03 1.13 36.16
CA ASP A 185 -36.79 -0.31 35.98
C ASP A 185 -36.37 -0.57 34.52
N ARG A 186 -36.00 -1.82 34.20
CA ARG A 186 -35.58 -2.25 32.85
C ARG A 186 -36.55 -1.89 31.72
N TYR A 187 -37.85 -1.76 31.99
CA TYR A 187 -38.84 -1.38 30.98
C TYR A 187 -38.81 0.13 30.72
N HIS A 188 -38.44 0.92 31.73
CA HIS A 188 -38.13 2.33 31.54
C HIS A 188 -36.78 2.50 30.86
N THR A 189 -35.71 1.79 31.26
CA THR A 189 -34.40 1.88 30.57
C THR A 189 -34.53 1.62 29.07
N ALA A 190 -35.18 0.52 28.67
CA ALA A 190 -35.45 0.22 27.27
C ALA A 190 -36.22 1.34 26.55
N ALA A 191 -37.17 1.98 27.23
CA ALA A 191 -37.98 3.08 26.71
C ALA A 191 -37.30 4.46 26.80
N GLU A 192 -36.12 4.58 27.42
CA GLU A 192 -35.21 5.73 27.30
C GLU A 192 -34.21 5.48 26.15
N ILE A 193 -33.59 4.29 26.10
CA ILE A 193 -32.66 3.87 25.02
C ILE A 193 -33.34 3.96 23.65
N SER A 194 -34.60 3.55 23.55
CA SER A 194 -35.36 3.65 22.30
C SER A 194 -35.64 5.09 21.83
N ARG A 195 -35.25 6.14 22.57
CA ARG A 195 -35.38 7.55 22.14
C ARG A 195 -34.09 8.14 21.57
N ALA A 196 -32.98 7.40 21.60
CA ALA A 196 -31.78 7.73 20.84
C ALA A 196 -31.95 7.43 19.33
N PHE A 197 -32.85 6.48 19.00
CA PHE A 197 -33.21 6.18 17.61
C PHE A 197 -34.04 7.32 16.98
N PRO A 198 -33.90 7.58 15.66
CA PRO A 198 -34.68 8.59 14.94
C PRO A 198 -36.20 8.37 15.04
N ALA A 199 -36.95 9.46 15.28
CA ALA A 199 -38.40 9.41 15.37
C ALA A 199 -39.07 9.05 14.02
N GLY A 200 -40.07 8.17 14.05
CA GLY A 200 -40.70 7.63 12.84
C GLY A 200 -40.08 6.33 12.34
N THR A 201 -39.35 5.59 13.19
CA THR A 201 -38.79 4.27 12.87
C THR A 201 -39.90 3.30 12.41
N ASP A 202 -39.76 2.70 11.23
CA ASP A 202 -40.81 1.82 10.69
C ASP A 202 -41.03 0.55 11.52
N THR A 203 -39.98 -0.16 11.93
CA THR A 203 -40.09 -1.45 12.64
C THR A 203 -39.54 -1.37 14.05
N VAL A 204 -40.31 -1.88 15.03
CA VAL A 204 -39.88 -2.02 16.43
C VAL A 204 -40.04 -3.46 16.91
N ILE A 205 -39.02 -3.97 17.59
CA ILE A 205 -39.06 -5.29 18.21
C ILE A 205 -39.57 -5.21 19.64
N VAL A 206 -40.53 -6.06 20.00
CA VAL A 206 -41.03 -6.20 21.38
C VAL A 206 -40.75 -7.61 21.89
N THR A 207 -40.02 -7.72 22.99
CA THR A 207 -39.68 -9.01 23.61
C THR A 207 -39.81 -8.97 25.13
N THR A 208 -39.67 -10.12 25.78
CA THR A 208 -39.89 -10.26 27.22
C THR A 208 -38.75 -9.65 28.03
N GLY A 209 -39.04 -8.80 29.02
CA GLY A 209 -38.00 -8.23 29.89
C GLY A 209 -37.48 -9.19 30.97
N GLN A 210 -37.83 -10.48 30.95
CA GLN A 210 -37.55 -11.42 32.05
C GLN A 210 -36.53 -12.51 31.73
N ASN A 211 -36.70 -13.23 30.62
CA ASN A 211 -35.78 -14.26 30.14
C ASN A 211 -35.90 -14.31 28.61
N PHE A 212 -34.92 -13.72 27.92
CA PHE A 212 -34.97 -13.29 26.53
C PHE A 212 -33.83 -13.84 25.64
N PRO A 213 -33.38 -15.10 25.79
CA PRO A 213 -32.29 -15.61 24.97
C PRO A 213 -32.67 -15.61 23.47
N ASP A 214 -33.94 -15.86 23.15
CA ASP A 214 -34.47 -15.78 21.79
C ASP A 214 -34.45 -14.37 21.18
N ALA A 215 -34.29 -13.32 21.98
CA ALA A 215 -34.14 -11.95 21.48
C ALA A 215 -32.72 -11.59 21.02
N LEU A 216 -31.70 -12.38 21.38
CA LEU A 216 -30.30 -12.10 21.04
C LEU A 216 -30.07 -12.12 19.51
N SER A 217 -30.68 -13.09 18.83
CA SER A 217 -30.70 -13.14 17.36
C SER A 217 -31.51 -12.03 16.70
N ALA A 218 -32.31 -11.28 17.47
CA ALA A 218 -33.24 -10.28 16.97
C ALA A 218 -32.76 -8.83 17.19
N ALA A 219 -31.64 -8.61 17.89
CA ALA A 219 -31.01 -7.29 18.04
C ALA A 219 -30.19 -6.90 16.79
N ILE A 220 -30.62 -7.35 15.61
CA ILE A 220 -29.87 -7.39 14.34
C ILE A 220 -30.79 -6.88 13.21
N PRO A 221 -30.26 -6.13 12.24
CA PRO A 221 -31.02 -5.64 11.09
C PRO A 221 -31.60 -6.80 10.27
N MET A 222 -32.92 -6.97 10.37
CA MET A 222 -33.68 -8.04 9.72
C MET A 222 -34.02 -7.66 8.27
N PRO A 223 -33.49 -8.36 7.24
CA PRO A 223 -33.76 -8.04 5.83
C PRO A 223 -35.16 -8.52 5.41
N VAL A 224 -36.19 -7.82 5.84
CA VAL A 224 -37.61 -8.17 5.62
C VAL A 224 -38.28 -7.11 4.75
N ALA A 225 -39.09 -7.59 3.79
CA ALA A 225 -39.84 -6.81 2.80
C ALA A 225 -39.04 -6.04 1.74
N GLU A 226 -38.21 -5.04 2.07
CA GLU A 226 -37.70 -4.09 1.05
C GLU A 226 -36.67 -4.68 0.06
N ALA A 227 -35.75 -5.54 0.52
CA ALA A 227 -34.81 -6.23 -0.35
C ALA A 227 -35.51 -7.11 -1.43
N ILE A 228 -36.74 -7.56 -1.15
CA ILE A 228 -37.58 -8.34 -2.09
C ILE A 228 -38.22 -7.42 -3.16
N ALA A 229 -38.31 -6.12 -2.90
CA ALA A 229 -38.89 -5.13 -3.83
C ALA A 229 -37.85 -4.46 -4.74
N MET A 230 -36.60 -4.28 -4.30
CA MET A 230 -35.63 -3.39 -4.96
C MET A 230 -34.55 -4.10 -5.80
N GLY A 231 -34.28 -5.38 -5.57
CA GLY A 231 -33.29 -6.15 -6.34
C GLY A 231 -31.88 -6.13 -5.75
N THR A 232 -31.06 -7.08 -6.16
CA THR A 232 -29.92 -7.59 -5.38
C THR A 232 -28.63 -6.75 -5.40
N ALA A 233 -28.67 -5.50 -5.89
CA ALA A 233 -27.47 -4.67 -6.07
C ALA A 233 -27.20 -3.69 -4.92
N GLY A 234 -28.22 -3.29 -4.15
CA GLY A 234 -28.09 -2.32 -3.03
C GLY A 234 -28.39 -2.92 -1.66
N ALA A 235 -28.31 -4.24 -1.51
CA ALA A 235 -28.76 -4.93 -0.29
C ALA A 235 -27.79 -4.78 0.89
N THR A 236 -26.48 -4.61 0.64
CA THR A 236 -25.45 -4.49 1.68
C THR A 236 -25.51 -3.16 2.42
N GLU A 237 -25.52 -2.03 1.71
CA GLU A 237 -25.64 -0.69 2.30
C GLU A 237 -26.92 -0.54 3.14
N VAL A 238 -28.06 -1.04 2.66
CA VAL A 238 -29.35 -0.95 3.35
C VAL A 238 -29.38 -1.85 4.60
N MET A 239 -28.73 -3.01 4.58
CA MET A 239 -28.68 -3.90 5.75
C MET A 239 -27.83 -3.35 6.89
N ALA A 240 -26.75 -2.61 6.62
CA ALA A 240 -25.96 -1.94 7.65
C ALA A 240 -26.73 -0.80 8.37
N GLN A 241 -27.82 -0.28 7.77
CA GLN A 241 -28.54 0.91 8.25
C GLN A 241 -29.91 0.63 8.91
N SER A 242 -30.33 -0.63 9.09
CA SER A 242 -31.71 -0.91 9.50
C SER A 242 -31.97 -0.65 11.00
N GLN A 243 -32.51 0.53 11.28
CA GLN A 243 -32.89 1.06 12.60
C GLN A 243 -34.00 0.18 13.25
N ILE A 244 -33.66 -0.71 14.19
CA ILE A 244 -34.66 -1.53 14.90
C ILE A 244 -34.52 -1.42 16.44
N PRO A 245 -35.26 -0.51 17.09
CA PRO A 245 -35.32 -0.43 18.54
C PRO A 245 -35.87 -1.72 19.16
N VAL A 246 -35.18 -2.24 20.18
CA VAL A 246 -35.65 -3.37 21.00
C VAL A 246 -36.31 -2.84 22.27
N LEU A 247 -37.60 -3.15 22.43
CA LEU A 247 -38.42 -2.77 23.58
C LEU A 247 -38.81 -3.99 24.43
N LEU A 248 -38.87 -3.79 25.74
CA LEU A 248 -39.16 -4.85 26.71
C LEU A 248 -40.61 -4.80 27.19
N THR A 249 -41.24 -5.97 27.35
CA THR A 249 -42.60 -6.13 27.89
C THR A 249 -42.66 -7.19 29.00
N ARG A 250 -43.75 -7.21 29.79
CA ARG A 250 -43.98 -8.29 30.78
C ARG A 250 -44.69 -9.45 30.08
N PRO A 251 -44.51 -10.72 30.48
CA PRO A 251 -45.08 -11.86 29.76
C PRO A 251 -46.61 -11.89 29.54
N GLY A 252 -47.37 -11.04 30.23
CA GLY A 252 -48.82 -10.89 30.05
C GLY A 252 -49.33 -9.52 30.48
N SER A 253 -48.62 -8.45 30.12
CA SER A 253 -49.09 -7.05 30.16
C SER A 253 -48.05 -6.10 29.55
N LEU A 254 -48.49 -5.09 28.79
CA LEU A 254 -47.59 -4.07 28.26
C LEU A 254 -47.26 -3.01 29.35
N PRO A 255 -45.98 -2.78 29.70
CA PRO A 255 -45.61 -1.72 30.63
C PRO A 255 -45.95 -0.33 30.11
N SER A 256 -46.30 0.60 30.99
CA SER A 256 -46.63 1.98 30.63
C SER A 256 -45.47 2.76 29.98
N ALA A 257 -44.23 2.35 30.24
CA ALA A 257 -43.03 2.90 29.60
C ALA A 257 -42.91 2.44 28.15
N THR A 258 -43.03 1.13 27.90
CA THR A 258 -43.10 0.51 26.58
C THR A 258 -44.24 1.10 25.74
N ALA A 259 -45.42 1.25 26.37
CA ALA A 259 -46.59 1.94 25.82
C ALA A 259 -46.44 3.47 25.69
N SER A 260 -45.28 4.04 26.07
CA SER A 260 -44.89 5.39 25.65
C SER A 260 -43.93 5.35 24.49
N ALA A 261 -42.83 4.61 24.60
CA ALA A 261 -41.88 4.45 23.49
C ALA A 261 -42.58 4.11 22.16
N LEU A 262 -43.57 3.20 22.16
CA LEU A 262 -44.35 2.87 20.95
C LEU A 262 -45.22 4.02 20.40
N ARG A 263 -45.67 4.96 21.23
CA ARG A 263 -46.35 6.19 20.76
C ARG A 263 -45.39 7.27 20.31
N ASP A 264 -44.20 7.29 20.91
CA ASP A 264 -43.19 8.32 20.72
C ASP A 264 -42.35 8.00 19.46
N LEU A 265 -42.15 6.70 19.14
CA LEU A 265 -41.60 6.16 17.89
C LEU A 265 -42.64 6.12 16.75
N ALA A 266 -43.89 5.76 17.07
CA ALA A 266 -45.02 5.59 16.14
C ALA A 266 -44.75 4.63 14.94
N PRO A 267 -44.36 3.36 15.20
CA PRO A 267 -43.91 2.43 14.16
C PRO A 267 -45.03 1.94 13.24
N SER A 268 -44.66 1.62 12.00
CA SER A 268 -45.55 1.01 11.01
C SER A 268 -45.70 -0.51 11.20
N SER A 269 -44.69 -1.20 11.74
CA SER A 269 -44.72 -2.63 12.08
C SER A 269 -44.14 -2.93 13.47
N ILE A 270 -44.70 -3.94 14.16
CA ILE A 270 -44.18 -4.43 15.45
C ILE A 270 -43.90 -5.93 15.35
N ILE A 271 -42.64 -6.32 15.54
CA ILE A 271 -42.21 -7.71 15.58
C ILE A 271 -42.14 -8.18 17.04
N VAL A 272 -43.01 -9.10 17.43
CA VAL A 272 -42.98 -9.76 18.74
C VAL A 272 -42.09 -10.99 18.70
N VAL A 273 -40.97 -10.94 19.42
CA VAL A 273 -40.01 -12.05 19.50
C VAL A 273 -40.26 -12.90 20.73
N GLY A 274 -40.51 -14.19 20.47
CA GLY A 274 -40.75 -15.22 21.48
C GLY A 274 -42.17 -15.77 21.48
N GLY A 275 -42.33 -16.99 21.97
CA GLY A 275 -43.63 -17.69 22.03
C GLY A 275 -44.61 -17.10 23.05
N ALA A 276 -45.85 -17.60 23.05
CA ALA A 276 -46.94 -17.14 23.93
C ALA A 276 -46.73 -17.36 25.45
N GLN A 277 -45.57 -17.87 25.87
CA GLN A 277 -45.13 -17.93 27.27
C GLN A 277 -44.07 -16.86 27.62
N ALA A 278 -43.36 -16.33 26.62
CA ALA A 278 -42.44 -15.21 26.77
C ALA A 278 -43.21 -13.88 26.68
N VAL A 279 -44.12 -13.76 25.72
CA VAL A 279 -45.03 -12.62 25.49
C VAL A 279 -46.40 -13.17 25.09
N SER A 280 -47.43 -13.06 25.93
CA SER A 280 -48.75 -13.67 25.69
C SER A 280 -49.56 -12.96 24.59
N ASP A 281 -50.63 -13.60 24.12
CA ASP A 281 -51.48 -13.06 23.05
C ASP A 281 -52.31 -11.85 23.51
N GLU A 282 -52.53 -11.68 24.82
CA GLU A 282 -53.06 -10.43 25.38
C GLU A 282 -52.13 -9.24 25.11
N VAL A 283 -50.81 -9.44 25.20
CA VAL A 283 -49.84 -8.37 24.90
C VAL A 283 -49.85 -8.03 23.41
N LEU A 284 -50.07 -9.01 22.52
CA LEU A 284 -50.26 -8.74 21.09
C LEU A 284 -51.50 -7.87 20.83
N GLU A 285 -52.59 -8.10 21.57
CA GLU A 285 -53.79 -7.25 21.48
C GLU A 285 -53.54 -5.84 22.07
N GLU A 286 -52.74 -5.71 23.13
CA GLU A 286 -52.28 -4.41 23.65
C GLU A 286 -51.37 -3.67 22.65
N LEU A 287 -50.59 -4.39 21.82
CA LEU A 287 -49.71 -3.83 20.79
C LEU A 287 -50.45 -3.37 19.52
N ARG A 288 -51.58 -4.00 19.16
CA ARG A 288 -52.45 -3.60 18.04
C ARG A 288 -53.08 -2.21 18.17
N VAL A 289 -52.86 -1.54 19.29
CA VAL A 289 -53.27 -0.13 19.51
C VAL A 289 -52.31 0.85 18.82
N TYR A 290 -51.09 0.43 18.46
CA TYR A 290 -50.06 1.28 17.85
C TYR A 290 -49.91 1.08 16.35
N THR A 291 -50.05 -0.16 15.85
CA THR A 291 -50.16 -0.48 14.41
C THR A 291 -51.08 -1.69 14.19
N ASP A 292 -51.67 -1.78 12.99
CA ASP A 292 -52.40 -2.98 12.53
C ASP A 292 -51.45 -4.16 12.23
N ASP A 293 -50.17 -3.91 11.93
CA ASP A 293 -49.18 -4.95 11.61
C ASP A 293 -48.36 -5.38 12.83
N VAL A 294 -48.82 -6.44 13.50
CA VAL A 294 -48.16 -7.05 14.66
C VAL A 294 -47.84 -8.51 14.38
N VAL A 295 -46.59 -8.79 14.03
CA VAL A 295 -46.09 -10.11 13.59
C VAL A 295 -45.38 -10.80 14.75
N ARG A 296 -45.63 -12.10 15.00
CA ARG A 296 -44.91 -12.90 16.00
C ARG A 296 -43.89 -13.83 15.32
N ILE A 297 -42.63 -13.77 15.76
CA ILE A 297 -41.59 -14.76 15.43
C ILE A 297 -41.34 -15.64 16.66
N ALA A 298 -41.59 -16.95 16.53
CA ALA A 298 -41.46 -17.92 17.62
C ALA A 298 -41.33 -19.36 17.09
N GLY A 299 -40.44 -20.16 17.72
CA GLY A 299 -40.37 -21.61 17.56
C GLY A 299 -40.71 -22.37 18.85
N ASP A 300 -40.56 -23.70 18.83
CA ASP A 300 -40.83 -24.57 19.99
C ASP A 300 -39.92 -24.32 21.21
N ASP A 301 -38.69 -23.83 20.97
CA ASP A 301 -37.78 -23.31 22.00
C ASP A 301 -36.88 -22.20 21.43
N ARG A 302 -36.01 -21.63 22.28
CA ARG A 302 -35.12 -20.50 21.92
C ARG A 302 -34.25 -20.74 20.69
N TYR A 303 -33.89 -21.99 20.42
CA TYR A 303 -33.04 -22.37 19.29
C TYR A 303 -33.85 -22.46 18.00
N ALA A 304 -35.11 -22.91 18.09
CA ALA A 304 -36.05 -22.83 16.98
C ALA A 304 -36.48 -21.38 16.69
N THR A 305 -36.72 -20.55 17.72
CA THR A 305 -36.99 -19.10 17.52
C THR A 305 -35.81 -18.40 16.86
N SER A 306 -34.58 -18.63 17.34
CA SER A 306 -33.34 -18.09 16.75
C SER A 306 -33.17 -18.48 15.28
N ALA A 307 -33.39 -19.76 14.94
CA ALA A 307 -33.41 -20.20 13.55
C ALA A 307 -34.46 -19.45 12.70
N SER A 308 -35.69 -19.32 13.20
CA SER A 308 -36.77 -18.58 12.50
C SER A 308 -36.59 -17.06 12.43
N ILE A 309 -35.65 -16.48 13.20
CA ILE A 309 -35.22 -15.08 13.04
C ILE A 309 -34.22 -15.00 11.89
N VAL A 310 -33.12 -15.78 11.94
CA VAL A 310 -32.11 -15.78 10.86
C VAL A 310 -32.64 -16.32 9.53
N ASP A 311 -33.82 -16.96 9.51
CA ASP A 311 -34.58 -17.34 8.31
C ASP A 311 -35.04 -16.16 7.44
N ALA A 312 -34.92 -14.91 7.91
CA ALA A 312 -35.00 -13.73 7.05
C ALA A 312 -33.75 -13.51 6.17
N HIS A 313 -32.55 -13.85 6.66
CA HIS A 313 -31.30 -13.55 5.96
C HIS A 313 -31.13 -14.41 4.69
N PRO A 314 -30.52 -13.84 3.62
CA PRO A 314 -30.28 -14.56 2.38
C PRO A 314 -29.30 -15.73 2.53
N THR A 315 -29.16 -16.52 1.47
CA THR A 315 -28.15 -17.60 1.38
C THR A 315 -26.84 -17.04 0.83
N GLY A 316 -25.69 -17.47 1.36
CA GLY A 316 -24.36 -17.00 0.95
C GLY A 316 -23.84 -15.81 1.77
N VAL A 317 -24.26 -15.64 3.03
CA VAL A 317 -23.77 -14.55 3.89
C VAL A 317 -22.25 -14.66 4.12
N PRO A 318 -21.48 -13.56 4.17
CA PRO A 318 -20.04 -13.62 4.42
C PRO A 318 -19.70 -14.27 5.77
N VAL A 319 -20.36 -13.83 6.84
CA VAL A 319 -20.12 -14.31 8.22
C VAL A 319 -21.44 -14.75 8.85
N LEU A 320 -21.40 -15.82 9.64
CA LEU A 320 -22.46 -16.20 10.57
C LEU A 320 -21.89 -16.24 11.99
N PHE A 321 -22.44 -15.44 12.89
CA PHE A 321 -22.09 -15.49 14.31
C PHE A 321 -22.85 -16.62 15.01
N VAL A 322 -22.19 -17.42 15.84
CA VAL A 322 -22.83 -18.52 16.59
C VAL A 322 -22.52 -18.42 18.08
N ALA A 323 -23.57 -18.34 18.91
CA ALA A 323 -23.43 -18.22 20.36
C ALA A 323 -24.26 -19.26 21.14
N THR A 324 -23.98 -19.39 22.42
CA THR A 324 -24.81 -20.20 23.34
C THR A 324 -26.12 -19.49 23.67
N GLY A 325 -27.22 -20.25 23.70
CA GLY A 325 -28.53 -19.75 24.14
C GLY A 325 -28.80 -19.85 25.64
N ASP A 326 -27.89 -20.36 26.48
CA ASP A 326 -28.18 -20.69 27.89
C ASP A 326 -27.64 -19.71 28.94
N ASP A 327 -26.33 -19.46 29.02
CA ASP A 327 -25.73 -18.31 29.72
C ASP A 327 -24.99 -17.50 28.66
N PHE A 328 -25.57 -16.36 28.28
CA PHE A 328 -25.37 -15.76 26.96
C PHE A 328 -24.72 -14.36 26.94
N PRO A 329 -23.79 -14.01 27.86
CA PRO A 329 -23.21 -12.67 27.90
C PRO A 329 -22.35 -12.37 26.66
N ASP A 330 -21.68 -13.40 26.12
CA ASP A 330 -20.84 -13.30 24.91
C ASP A 330 -21.69 -12.95 23.67
N ALA A 331 -22.97 -13.34 23.67
CA ALA A 331 -23.94 -13.02 22.62
C ALA A 331 -24.49 -11.58 22.68
N LEU A 332 -24.25 -10.84 23.77
CA LEU A 332 -24.68 -9.43 23.89
C LEU A 332 -23.71 -8.53 23.14
N ALA A 333 -22.42 -8.63 23.47
CA ALA A 333 -21.35 -7.92 22.76
C ALA A 333 -21.24 -8.40 21.30
N GLY A 334 -21.36 -9.71 21.06
CA GLY A 334 -21.37 -10.26 19.70
C GLY A 334 -22.65 -9.93 18.91
N GLY A 335 -23.76 -9.62 19.59
CA GLY A 335 -24.98 -9.10 18.97
C GLY A 335 -24.81 -7.67 18.46
N ALA A 336 -24.04 -6.83 19.16
CA ALA A 336 -23.67 -5.50 18.67
C ALA A 336 -22.79 -5.58 17.41
N VAL A 337 -21.76 -6.44 17.42
CA VAL A 337 -20.89 -6.69 16.24
C VAL A 337 -21.71 -7.20 15.05
N ALA A 338 -22.45 -8.30 15.25
CA ALA A 338 -23.30 -8.88 14.21
C ALA A 338 -24.34 -7.89 13.69
N GLY A 339 -24.88 -7.05 14.58
CA GLY A 339 -25.82 -5.98 14.24
C GLY A 339 -25.22 -4.91 13.34
N ARG A 340 -24.07 -4.34 13.72
CA ARG A 340 -23.31 -3.37 12.91
C ARG A 340 -22.96 -3.95 11.54
N ASP A 341 -22.43 -5.17 11.53
CA ASP A 341 -21.96 -5.84 10.30
C ASP A 341 -23.10 -6.28 9.37
N GLY A 342 -24.37 -6.17 9.78
CA GLY A 342 -25.53 -6.69 9.04
C GLY A 342 -25.64 -8.22 9.02
N MET A 343 -24.87 -8.91 9.87
CA MET A 343 -24.67 -10.36 9.84
C MET A 343 -25.61 -11.10 10.82
N PRO A 344 -26.07 -12.32 10.49
CA PRO A 344 -26.92 -13.09 11.38
C PRO A 344 -26.15 -13.61 12.62
N LEU A 345 -26.81 -13.60 13.79
CA LEU A 345 -26.38 -14.32 15.00
C LEU A 345 -27.36 -15.47 15.30
N LEU A 346 -26.86 -16.70 15.26
CA LEU A 346 -27.62 -17.93 15.50
C LEU A 346 -27.26 -18.56 16.86
N LEU A 347 -28.26 -19.10 17.55
CA LEU A 347 -28.07 -19.74 18.84
C LEU A 347 -27.97 -21.26 18.74
N THR A 348 -27.04 -21.83 19.50
CA THR A 348 -26.86 -23.27 19.69
C THR A 348 -26.81 -23.65 21.16
N ALA A 349 -27.04 -24.93 21.48
CA ALA A 349 -26.99 -25.41 22.85
C ALA A 349 -25.55 -25.81 23.22
N PRO A 350 -25.07 -25.54 24.46
CA PRO A 350 -23.73 -25.93 24.89
C PRO A 350 -23.44 -27.44 24.76
N ASP A 351 -24.48 -28.27 24.89
CA ASP A 351 -24.38 -29.72 25.00
C ASP A 351 -24.37 -30.46 23.66
N ARG A 352 -24.93 -29.87 22.58
CA ARG A 352 -25.05 -30.48 21.24
C ARG A 352 -25.43 -29.47 20.16
N LEU A 353 -24.89 -29.60 18.94
CA LEU A 353 -25.48 -28.92 17.79
C LEU A 353 -26.89 -29.48 17.53
N ARG A 354 -27.89 -28.61 17.52
CA ARG A 354 -29.30 -29.00 17.33
C ARG A 354 -29.64 -29.04 15.84
N GLY A 355 -30.48 -30.00 15.43
CA GLY A 355 -30.89 -30.14 14.03
C GLY A 355 -31.54 -28.89 13.41
N VAL A 356 -32.21 -28.04 14.20
CA VAL A 356 -32.72 -26.74 13.74
C VAL A 356 -31.60 -25.73 13.48
N THR A 357 -30.59 -25.69 14.37
CA THR A 357 -29.39 -24.86 14.22
C THR A 357 -28.55 -25.31 13.02
N ALA A 358 -28.29 -26.61 12.88
CA ALA A 358 -27.59 -27.18 11.75
C ALA A 358 -28.32 -26.90 10.42
N ALA A 359 -29.65 -27.04 10.38
CA ALA A 359 -30.44 -26.72 9.19
C ALA A 359 -30.39 -25.22 8.84
N ALA A 360 -30.36 -24.32 9.84
CA ALA A 360 -30.18 -22.89 9.62
C ALA A 360 -28.78 -22.57 9.05
N ILE A 361 -27.71 -23.19 9.58
CA ILE A 361 -26.34 -23.09 9.01
C ILE A 361 -26.32 -23.56 7.55
N THR A 362 -26.85 -24.76 7.26
CA THR A 362 -26.91 -25.31 5.90
C THR A 362 -27.77 -24.47 4.95
N ARG A 363 -28.83 -23.80 5.43
CA ARG A 363 -29.64 -22.87 4.62
C ARG A 363 -28.89 -21.57 4.34
N LEU A 364 -28.33 -20.95 5.38
CA LEU A 364 -27.57 -19.70 5.26
C LEU A 364 -26.34 -19.88 4.38
N ALA A 365 -25.74 -21.07 4.35
CA ALA A 365 -24.55 -21.41 3.59
C ALA A 365 -23.47 -20.31 3.67
N PRO A 366 -23.05 -19.93 4.90
CA PRO A 366 -22.16 -18.81 5.09
C PRO A 366 -20.75 -19.15 4.57
N GLN A 367 -19.97 -18.13 4.23
CA GLN A 367 -18.57 -18.32 3.82
C GLN A 367 -17.70 -18.71 5.03
N SER A 368 -17.90 -18.02 6.16
CA SER A 368 -17.22 -18.27 7.43
C SER A 368 -18.18 -18.28 8.63
N ILE A 369 -17.74 -18.84 9.77
CA ILE A 369 -18.47 -18.80 11.04
C ILE A 369 -17.58 -18.25 12.16
N VAL A 370 -18.11 -17.31 12.95
CA VAL A 370 -17.48 -16.81 14.18
C VAL A 370 -18.20 -17.37 15.40
N VAL A 371 -17.57 -18.29 16.12
CA VAL A 371 -18.10 -18.82 17.38
C VAL A 371 -17.79 -17.88 18.54
N LEU A 372 -18.83 -17.44 19.23
CA LEU A 372 -18.79 -16.49 20.34
C LEU A 372 -18.69 -17.21 21.68
N GLY A 373 -17.67 -16.85 22.47
CA GLY A 373 -17.47 -17.36 23.82
C GLY A 373 -16.56 -18.59 23.89
N GLY A 374 -16.03 -18.83 25.10
CA GLY A 374 -15.00 -19.85 25.32
C GLY A 374 -15.53 -21.29 25.41
N PRO A 375 -14.64 -22.29 25.60
CA PRO A 375 -15.02 -23.71 25.70
C PRO A 375 -16.04 -24.05 26.81
N GLY A 376 -16.22 -23.16 27.80
CA GLY A 376 -17.25 -23.28 28.84
C GLY A 376 -18.64 -22.74 28.45
N ALA A 377 -18.72 -21.90 27.42
CA ALA A 377 -19.98 -21.39 26.85
C ALA A 377 -20.46 -22.29 25.70
N LEU A 378 -19.54 -22.69 24.81
CA LEU A 378 -19.73 -23.69 23.77
C LEU A 378 -18.45 -24.52 23.59
N SER A 379 -18.51 -25.83 23.83
CA SER A 379 -17.30 -26.68 23.88
C SER A 379 -16.61 -26.86 22.53
N ASP A 380 -15.34 -27.25 22.54
CA ASP A 380 -14.54 -27.46 21.32
C ASP A 380 -15.05 -28.65 20.48
N GLU A 381 -15.79 -29.57 21.09
CA GLU A 381 -16.53 -30.62 20.39
C GLU A 381 -17.65 -30.04 19.51
N ARG A 382 -18.28 -28.94 19.93
CA ARG A 382 -19.32 -28.23 19.15
C ARG A 382 -18.71 -27.25 18.15
N LEU A 383 -17.54 -26.69 18.44
CA LEU A 383 -16.73 -25.98 17.45
C LEU A 383 -16.39 -26.91 16.27
N ALA A 384 -16.00 -28.16 16.56
CA ALA A 384 -15.78 -29.18 15.53
C ALA A 384 -17.06 -29.58 14.78
N GLU A 385 -18.19 -29.81 15.46
CA GLU A 385 -19.50 -30.08 14.79
C GLU A 385 -19.95 -28.94 13.85
N ILE A 386 -19.53 -27.70 14.12
CA ILE A 386 -19.82 -26.53 13.27
C ILE A 386 -18.80 -26.45 12.11
N ALA A 387 -17.52 -26.70 12.38
CA ALA A 387 -16.47 -26.74 11.36
C ALA A 387 -16.66 -27.89 10.33
N GLU A 388 -17.33 -28.99 10.71
CA GLU A 388 -17.77 -30.05 9.79
C GLU A 388 -18.83 -29.56 8.77
N LEU A 389 -19.53 -28.45 9.04
CA LEU A 389 -20.48 -27.81 8.12
C LEU A 389 -19.83 -26.69 7.31
N VAL A 390 -18.96 -25.89 7.93
CA VAL A 390 -18.28 -24.73 7.32
C VAL A 390 -16.81 -24.72 7.79
N PRO A 391 -15.85 -25.18 6.98
CA PRO A 391 -14.47 -25.39 7.42
C PRO A 391 -13.77 -24.14 7.97
N ASP A 392 -14.10 -22.96 7.43
CA ASP A 392 -13.70 -21.67 8.01
C ASP A 392 -14.60 -21.32 9.19
N THR A 393 -14.31 -21.94 10.35
CA THR A 393 -14.96 -21.64 11.63
C THR A 393 -13.91 -21.19 12.65
N THR A 394 -13.97 -19.92 13.03
CA THR A 394 -13.10 -19.33 14.06
C THR A 394 -13.82 -19.22 15.41
N ARG A 395 -13.08 -18.87 16.49
CA ARG A 395 -13.67 -18.63 17.82
C ARG A 395 -13.10 -17.36 18.45
N VAL A 396 -13.97 -16.40 18.78
CA VAL A 396 -13.62 -15.20 19.54
C VAL A 396 -14.06 -15.38 21.00
N HIS A 397 -13.10 -15.36 21.93
CA HIS A 397 -13.39 -15.48 23.36
C HIS A 397 -12.32 -14.89 24.26
N GLY A 398 -12.72 -14.50 25.48
CA GLY A 398 -11.81 -14.19 26.56
C GLY A 398 -11.68 -15.31 27.61
N SER A 399 -11.00 -14.99 28.71
CA SER A 399 -10.98 -15.82 29.93
C SER A 399 -12.30 -15.84 30.69
N ASN A 400 -13.21 -14.92 30.37
CA ASN A 400 -14.52 -14.70 30.96
C ASN A 400 -15.32 -13.71 30.08
N ARG A 401 -16.62 -13.54 30.33
CA ARG A 401 -17.52 -12.65 29.59
C ARG A 401 -17.03 -11.23 29.33
N TYR A 402 -16.36 -10.61 30.30
CA TYR A 402 -15.82 -9.25 30.17
C TYR A 402 -14.57 -9.20 29.27
N ALA A 403 -13.84 -10.32 29.19
CA ALA A 403 -12.73 -10.47 28.28
C ALA A 403 -13.18 -10.94 26.89
N THR A 404 -14.33 -11.61 26.75
CA THR A 404 -14.94 -11.86 25.43
C THR A 404 -15.47 -10.58 24.81
N ALA A 405 -16.17 -9.73 25.59
CA ALA A 405 -16.59 -8.41 25.12
C ALA A 405 -15.38 -7.55 24.70
N ALA A 406 -14.30 -7.57 25.48
CA ALA A 406 -13.03 -6.91 25.13
C ALA A 406 -12.36 -7.47 23.86
N ALA A 407 -12.42 -8.79 23.63
CA ALA A 407 -11.90 -9.40 22.41
C ALA A 407 -12.77 -9.03 21.18
N LEU A 408 -14.09 -9.00 21.35
CA LEU A 408 -15.02 -8.57 20.29
C LEU A 408 -14.86 -7.09 19.96
N SER A 409 -14.58 -6.23 20.95
CA SER A 409 -14.34 -4.81 20.70
C SER A 409 -13.09 -4.54 19.85
N GLN A 410 -12.18 -5.51 19.66
CA GLN A 410 -11.02 -5.38 18.76
C GLN A 410 -11.42 -5.27 17.28
N THR A 411 -12.68 -5.57 16.93
CA THR A 411 -13.24 -5.37 15.59
C THR A 411 -13.77 -3.96 15.35
N TYR A 412 -13.62 -3.06 16.32
CA TYR A 412 -14.00 -1.65 16.22
C TYR A 412 -12.74 -0.77 16.21
N GLU A 413 -12.90 0.35 15.54
CA GLU A 413 -11.95 1.44 15.34
C GLU A 413 -11.48 2.02 16.68
N PHE A 414 -10.50 2.93 16.62
CA PHE A 414 -10.16 3.80 17.74
C PHE A 414 -11.10 5.02 17.72
N ASP A 415 -11.11 5.81 18.80
CA ASP A 415 -11.85 7.05 19.03
C ASP A 415 -13.39 6.98 18.98
N THR A 416 -13.97 5.89 18.48
CA THR A 416 -15.42 5.60 18.48
C THR A 416 -16.01 5.65 19.89
N GLU A 417 -17.23 6.18 20.05
CA GLU A 417 -17.90 6.17 21.36
C GLU A 417 -18.09 4.75 21.89
N ALA A 418 -17.95 4.53 23.20
CA ALA A 418 -18.04 3.20 23.79
C ALA A 418 -19.26 3.02 24.69
N HIS A 419 -19.96 1.90 24.51
CA HIS A 419 -21.19 1.59 25.26
C HIS A 419 -20.90 0.58 26.38
N LEU A 420 -21.30 0.87 27.63
CA LEU A 420 -21.11 -0.03 28.78
C LEU A 420 -22.43 -0.50 29.40
N ALA A 421 -22.61 -1.82 29.49
CA ALA A 421 -23.76 -2.43 30.17
C ALA A 421 -23.36 -3.49 31.21
N SER A 422 -24.30 -3.86 32.09
CA SER A 422 -24.06 -4.82 33.16
C SER A 422 -23.92 -6.25 32.63
N GLY A 423 -22.74 -6.86 32.80
CA GLY A 423 -22.50 -8.28 32.49
C GLY A 423 -23.03 -9.24 33.57
N ALA A 424 -23.93 -8.80 34.46
CA ALA A 424 -24.51 -9.59 35.55
C ALA A 424 -26.04 -9.74 35.48
N ASP A 425 -26.75 -8.77 34.92
CA ASP A 425 -28.19 -8.80 34.62
C ASP A 425 -28.39 -8.02 33.32
N PHE A 426 -28.93 -8.67 32.29
CA PHE A 426 -28.70 -8.26 30.90
C PHE A 426 -29.80 -7.46 30.14
N PRO A 427 -30.92 -6.99 30.73
CA PRO A 427 -32.00 -6.40 29.92
C PRO A 427 -31.59 -5.05 29.31
N ASP A 428 -30.79 -4.28 30.05
CA ASP A 428 -30.24 -3.00 29.62
C ASP A 428 -29.13 -3.23 28.56
N ALA A 429 -28.42 -4.37 28.63
CA ALA A 429 -27.43 -4.79 27.63
C ALA A 429 -28.08 -5.31 26.32
N LEU A 430 -29.22 -6.00 26.38
CA LEU A 430 -29.96 -6.43 25.18
C LEU A 430 -30.45 -5.22 24.38
N THR A 431 -31.05 -4.25 25.06
CA THR A 431 -31.65 -3.07 24.40
C THR A 431 -30.60 -2.04 24.01
N GLY A 432 -29.57 -1.85 24.85
CA GLY A 432 -28.39 -1.05 24.52
C GLY A 432 -27.53 -1.65 23.40
N GLY A 433 -27.47 -2.98 23.28
CA GLY A 433 -26.77 -3.65 22.18
C GLY A 433 -27.38 -3.40 20.79
N ALA A 434 -28.70 -3.19 20.73
CA ALA A 434 -29.36 -2.77 19.49
C ALA A 434 -29.09 -1.29 19.14
N LEU A 435 -28.82 -0.44 20.14
CA LEU A 435 -28.36 0.94 19.90
C LEU A 435 -26.89 0.98 19.48
N ALA A 436 -26.03 0.22 20.17
CA ALA A 436 -24.63 -0.02 19.77
C ALA A 436 -24.53 -0.44 18.29
N ALA A 437 -25.28 -1.46 17.89
CA ALA A 437 -25.37 -1.92 16.50
C ALA A 437 -25.83 -0.83 15.52
N HIS A 438 -26.77 0.03 15.93
CA HIS A 438 -27.29 1.12 15.09
C HIS A 438 -26.27 2.25 14.89
N LEU A 439 -25.51 2.60 15.94
CA LEU A 439 -24.49 3.65 15.88
C LEU A 439 -23.15 3.14 15.31
N GLY A 440 -22.94 1.83 15.30
CA GLY A 440 -21.69 1.19 14.88
C GLY A 440 -20.67 1.00 15.99
N GLU A 441 -21.09 1.14 17.25
CA GLU A 441 -20.26 1.36 18.44
C GLU A 441 -20.09 0.09 19.33
N PRO A 442 -18.94 -0.08 20.02
CA PRO A 442 -18.66 -1.28 20.81
C PRO A 442 -19.47 -1.37 22.12
N LEU A 443 -20.36 -2.39 22.22
CA LEU A 443 -20.95 -2.79 23.50
C LEU A 443 -19.98 -3.61 24.37
N LEU A 444 -19.37 -2.95 25.34
CA LEU A 444 -18.58 -3.54 26.41
C LEU A 444 -19.43 -3.91 27.63
N LEU A 445 -18.94 -4.91 28.38
CA LEU A 445 -19.58 -5.38 29.62
C LEU A 445 -18.77 -5.01 30.86
N THR A 446 -19.46 -4.60 31.92
CA THR A 446 -18.88 -4.26 33.22
C THR A 446 -19.54 -5.02 34.39
N ARG A 447 -18.88 -5.06 35.55
CA ARG A 447 -19.51 -5.55 36.79
C ARG A 447 -20.33 -4.41 37.41
N PRO A 448 -21.41 -4.70 38.17
CA PRO A 448 -22.17 -3.67 38.86
C PRO A 448 -21.35 -2.78 39.81
N ASP A 449 -20.21 -3.25 40.32
CA ASP A 449 -19.39 -2.63 41.36
C ASP A 449 -17.98 -2.18 40.92
N GLY A 450 -17.62 -2.31 39.63
CA GLY A 450 -16.34 -1.82 39.13
C GLY A 450 -15.91 -2.43 37.78
N ALA A 451 -15.37 -1.60 36.89
CA ALA A 451 -14.85 -2.03 35.60
C ALA A 451 -13.81 -3.18 35.74
N PRO A 452 -13.96 -4.30 35.02
CA PRO A 452 -12.92 -5.31 34.88
C PRO A 452 -11.68 -4.78 34.16
N ASN A 453 -10.48 -5.30 34.49
CA ASN A 453 -9.25 -4.90 33.80
C ASN A 453 -9.29 -5.14 32.28
N SER A 454 -10.01 -6.16 31.81
CA SER A 454 -10.21 -6.39 30.36
C SER A 454 -11.10 -5.33 29.72
N THR A 455 -12.11 -4.84 30.44
CA THR A 455 -12.98 -3.75 29.99
C THR A 455 -12.23 -2.43 29.97
N MET A 456 -11.42 -2.15 31.00
CA MET A 456 -10.53 -0.98 31.02
C MET A 456 -9.49 -1.04 29.90
N ALA A 457 -8.86 -2.20 29.66
CA ALA A 457 -7.89 -2.35 28.56
C ALA A 457 -8.55 -2.30 27.16
N ALA A 458 -9.83 -2.67 27.04
CA ALA A 458 -10.58 -2.47 25.81
C ALA A 458 -10.85 -0.99 25.55
N LEU A 459 -11.34 -0.26 26.55
CA LEU A 459 -11.53 1.19 26.47
C LEU A 459 -10.20 1.94 26.25
N ASP A 460 -9.13 1.51 26.92
CA ASP A 460 -7.80 2.10 26.77
C ASP A 460 -7.19 1.84 25.39
N ARG A 461 -7.52 0.71 24.75
CA ARG A 461 -7.23 0.50 23.32
C ARG A 461 -8.10 1.39 22.43
N ILE A 462 -9.41 1.50 22.71
CA ILE A 462 -10.33 2.29 21.87
C ILE A 462 -10.01 3.79 21.93
N SER A 463 -9.63 4.34 23.09
CA SER A 463 -9.61 5.80 23.33
C SER A 463 -10.93 6.53 23.01
N PRO A 464 -12.07 6.05 23.53
CA PRO A 464 -13.39 6.51 23.06
C PRO A 464 -13.64 8.00 23.35
N GLN A 465 -14.14 8.74 22.36
CA GLN A 465 -14.49 10.16 22.50
C GLN A 465 -15.61 10.42 23.53
N ALA A 466 -16.52 9.47 23.72
CA ALA A 466 -17.49 9.49 24.83
C ALA A 466 -17.84 8.06 25.28
N ILE A 467 -18.43 7.94 26.47
CA ILE A 467 -18.87 6.65 27.02
C ILE A 467 -20.31 6.75 27.52
N THR A 468 -21.21 5.95 26.95
CA THR A 468 -22.60 5.85 27.38
C THR A 468 -22.83 4.58 28.21
N ILE A 469 -23.40 4.72 29.41
CA ILE A 469 -23.76 3.60 30.29
C ILE A 469 -25.25 3.28 30.24
N PHE A 470 -25.56 2.03 29.93
CA PHE A 470 -26.91 1.50 29.95
C PHE A 470 -27.27 0.89 31.31
N GLY A 471 -28.41 1.34 31.85
CA GLY A 471 -29.01 0.80 33.06
C GLY A 471 -28.79 1.66 34.30
N GLY A 472 -29.67 1.47 35.28
CA GLY A 472 -29.70 2.29 36.50
C GLY A 472 -28.57 1.99 37.49
N PRO A 473 -28.42 2.77 38.57
CA PRO A 473 -27.38 2.61 39.60
C PRO A 473 -27.32 1.26 40.33
N ILE A 474 -28.28 0.36 40.08
CA ILE A 474 -28.28 -1.03 40.58
C ILE A 474 -27.59 -1.98 39.59
N ALA A 475 -27.73 -1.74 38.28
CA ALA A 475 -27.10 -2.53 37.22
C ALA A 475 -25.62 -2.15 37.05
N VAL A 476 -25.32 -0.85 37.11
CA VAL A 476 -23.96 -0.27 37.05
C VAL A 476 -23.88 0.87 38.06
N GLN A 477 -23.14 0.70 39.17
CA GLN A 477 -23.06 1.67 40.27
C GLN A 477 -22.24 2.92 39.91
N GLY A 478 -22.37 3.98 40.72
CA GLY A 478 -21.59 5.23 40.56
C GLY A 478 -20.08 5.01 40.55
N ALA A 479 -19.57 4.05 41.32
CA ALA A 479 -18.14 3.70 41.37
C ALA A 479 -17.54 3.16 40.05
N VAL A 480 -18.37 2.92 39.02
CA VAL A 480 -17.89 2.68 37.65
C VAL A 480 -17.69 4.01 36.90
N LEU A 481 -18.61 4.97 37.07
CA LEU A 481 -18.54 6.32 36.47
C LEU A 481 -17.40 7.11 37.13
N ASP A 482 -17.30 7.07 38.45
CA ASP A 482 -16.23 7.69 39.25
C ASP A 482 -14.80 7.26 38.82
N VAL A 483 -14.68 6.16 38.04
CA VAL A 483 -13.42 5.66 37.46
C VAL A 483 -13.27 6.08 36.00
N LEU A 484 -14.36 6.09 35.22
CA LEU A 484 -14.37 6.44 33.80
C LEU A 484 -14.23 7.95 33.60
N ASP A 485 -14.93 8.77 34.39
CA ASP A 485 -14.83 10.24 34.40
C ASP A 485 -13.42 10.76 34.74
N VAL A 486 -12.52 9.89 35.24
CA VAL A 486 -11.13 10.20 35.59
C VAL A 486 -10.15 9.90 34.43
N VAL A 487 -10.56 9.08 33.44
CA VAL A 487 -9.70 8.65 32.32
C VAL A 487 -10.25 9.06 30.95
N LEU A 488 -11.57 9.17 30.81
CA LEU A 488 -12.24 9.60 29.59
C LEU A 488 -11.72 10.95 29.04
N PRO A 489 -11.42 11.98 29.87
CA PRO A 489 -10.83 13.22 29.37
C PRO A 489 -9.40 13.12 28.82
N ALA A 490 -8.72 11.98 28.97
CA ALA A 490 -7.46 11.71 28.29
C ALA A 490 -7.67 10.93 26.98
N TRP A 491 -8.58 9.95 27.00
CA TRP A 491 -8.97 9.19 25.81
C TRP A 491 -9.65 10.08 24.75
N ALA A 492 -10.61 10.90 25.16
CA ALA A 492 -11.31 11.85 24.28
C ALA A 492 -10.46 13.07 23.85
N ASP A 493 -9.21 13.16 24.33
CA ASP A 493 -8.23 14.09 23.79
C ASP A 493 -7.40 13.45 22.66
N GLU A 494 -7.52 12.15 22.39
CA GLU A 494 -6.75 11.49 21.32
C GLU A 494 -7.48 11.54 19.96
N LEU A 495 -6.67 11.56 18.90
CA LEU A 495 -7.02 11.27 17.51
C LEU A 495 -6.10 10.15 17.02
N VAL A 496 -6.62 9.13 16.34
CA VAL A 496 -5.77 8.27 15.51
C VAL A 496 -5.69 8.80 14.08
N VAL A 497 -4.47 9.06 13.62
CA VAL A 497 -4.15 9.27 12.20
C VAL A 497 -3.58 7.97 11.65
N GLN A 498 -4.20 7.42 10.60
CA GLN A 498 -3.66 6.26 9.88
C GLN A 498 -2.78 6.72 8.72
N LEU A 499 -1.59 6.13 8.57
CA LEU A 499 -0.72 6.32 7.41
C LEU A 499 -0.53 4.97 6.72
N LEU A 500 -1.10 4.84 5.52
CA LEU A 500 -0.96 3.67 4.67
C LEU A 500 0.23 3.89 3.73
N ALA A 501 1.34 3.22 3.99
CA ALA A 501 2.60 3.48 3.30
C ALA A 501 3.08 2.32 2.42
N PHE A 502 3.59 2.67 1.24
CA PHE A 502 4.31 1.75 0.36
C PHE A 502 5.50 2.48 -0.27
N ASN A 503 6.53 1.74 -0.68
CA ASN A 503 7.80 2.27 -1.19
C ASN A 503 8.29 1.44 -2.37
N ASP A 504 9.19 2.03 -3.18
CA ASP A 504 9.93 1.33 -4.23
C ASP A 504 8.99 0.59 -5.20
N PHE A 505 7.93 1.26 -5.65
CA PHE A 505 6.92 0.70 -6.54
C PHE A 505 7.45 0.46 -7.97
N HIS A 506 8.42 1.24 -8.45
CA HIS A 506 9.10 1.06 -9.73
C HIS A 506 8.14 0.73 -10.89
N GLY A 507 7.05 1.50 -11.02
CA GLY A 507 6.06 1.32 -12.07
C GLY A 507 5.46 -0.10 -12.21
N HIS A 508 5.29 -0.86 -11.12
CA HIS A 508 4.75 -2.23 -11.14
C HIS A 508 3.21 -2.28 -11.27
N LEU A 509 2.70 -1.88 -12.44
CA LEU A 509 1.27 -1.91 -12.76
C LEU A 509 0.69 -3.32 -12.82
N SER A 510 1.19 -4.14 -13.73
CA SER A 510 0.69 -5.49 -14.02
C SER A 510 1.01 -6.48 -12.88
N VAL A 511 0.19 -7.53 -12.79
CA VAL A 511 0.41 -8.63 -11.83
C VAL A 511 1.48 -9.58 -12.37
N ASP A 512 2.59 -9.75 -11.65
CA ASP A 512 3.54 -10.84 -11.84
C ASP A 512 2.97 -12.15 -11.23
N PRO A 513 2.60 -13.18 -12.01
CA PRO A 513 2.02 -14.42 -11.48
C PRO A 513 2.99 -15.25 -10.61
N GLY A 514 4.28 -14.93 -10.67
CA GLY A 514 5.35 -15.52 -9.86
C GLY A 514 5.67 -14.75 -8.58
N ALA A 515 5.20 -13.50 -8.41
CA ALA A 515 5.60 -12.62 -7.32
C ALA A 515 5.26 -13.17 -5.92
N ARG A 516 6.29 -13.40 -5.12
CA ARG A 516 6.23 -13.78 -3.70
C ARG A 516 7.32 -13.06 -2.93
N LEU A 517 7.12 -12.86 -1.63
CA LEU A 517 8.23 -12.52 -0.73
C LEU A 517 9.10 -13.77 -0.46
N THR A 518 10.28 -13.59 0.12
CA THR A 518 11.17 -14.73 0.40
C THR A 518 10.51 -15.73 1.39
N PRO A 519 10.85 -17.03 1.36
CA PRO A 519 10.32 -18.02 2.32
C PRO A 519 10.66 -17.76 3.80
N THR A 520 11.48 -16.76 4.11
CA THR A 520 11.73 -16.27 5.47
C THR A 520 10.79 -15.12 5.83
N GLN A 521 10.53 -14.21 4.90
CA GLN A 521 9.60 -13.10 5.07
C GLN A 521 8.13 -13.57 5.09
N ASP A 522 7.73 -14.38 4.11
CA ASP A 522 6.43 -15.07 4.06
C ASP A 522 6.62 -16.60 3.94
N PRO A 523 6.59 -17.34 5.06
CA PRO A 523 6.68 -18.80 5.07
C PRO A 523 5.48 -19.53 4.43
N GLU A 524 4.34 -18.86 4.24
CA GLU A 524 3.14 -19.45 3.61
C GLU A 524 3.14 -19.24 2.08
N GLN A 525 4.01 -18.36 1.58
CA GLN A 525 4.31 -18.16 0.16
C GLN A 525 3.08 -17.74 -0.67
N HIS A 526 2.39 -16.71 -0.21
CA HIS A 526 1.31 -16.03 -0.94
C HIS A 526 1.80 -15.41 -2.25
N ALA A 527 0.88 -15.20 -3.19
CA ALA A 527 1.13 -14.43 -4.41
C ALA A 527 0.74 -12.96 -4.16
N VAL A 528 1.61 -12.01 -4.52
CA VAL A 528 1.50 -10.61 -4.06
C VAL A 528 1.85 -9.55 -5.12
N GLY A 529 1.40 -8.32 -4.91
CA GLY A 529 1.70 -7.16 -5.76
C GLY A 529 0.77 -6.97 -6.96
N GLY A 530 1.09 -5.96 -7.78
CA GLY A 530 0.25 -5.46 -8.88
C GLY A 530 -0.67 -4.32 -8.42
N ALA A 531 -0.79 -3.26 -9.23
CA ALA A 531 -1.46 -2.01 -8.83
C ALA A 531 -2.95 -2.20 -8.51
N VAL A 532 -3.64 -3.09 -9.25
CA VAL A 532 -5.06 -3.44 -9.01
C VAL A 532 -5.27 -4.01 -7.60
N ASN A 533 -4.38 -4.89 -7.15
CA ASN A 533 -4.45 -5.49 -5.82
C ASN A 533 -3.96 -4.51 -4.74
N LEU A 534 -3.00 -3.63 -5.05
CA LEU A 534 -2.55 -2.55 -4.16
C LEU A 534 -3.70 -1.58 -3.84
N ALA A 535 -4.41 -1.08 -4.85
CA ALA A 535 -5.56 -0.20 -4.67
C ALA A 535 -6.66 -0.85 -3.80
N THR A 536 -7.05 -2.10 -4.09
CA THR A 536 -7.99 -2.84 -3.23
C THR A 536 -7.47 -2.99 -1.81
N THR A 537 -6.17 -3.26 -1.62
CA THR A 537 -5.58 -3.45 -0.28
C THR A 537 -5.57 -2.15 0.51
N LEU A 538 -5.22 -1.01 -0.12
CA LEU A 538 -5.28 0.32 0.49
C LEU A 538 -6.71 0.67 0.92
N ASP A 539 -7.70 0.51 0.03
CA ASP A 539 -9.11 0.73 0.38
C ASP A 539 -9.62 -0.21 1.46
N MET A 540 -9.23 -1.49 1.43
CA MET A 540 -9.58 -2.46 2.47
C MET A 540 -8.97 -2.11 3.83
N LEU A 541 -7.83 -1.43 3.90
CA LEU A 541 -7.25 -0.94 5.16
C LEU A 541 -7.92 0.37 5.60
N ARG A 542 -8.04 1.34 4.69
CA ARG A 542 -8.69 2.66 4.87
C ARG A 542 -10.12 2.53 5.42
N VAL A 543 -10.94 1.66 4.80
CA VAL A 543 -12.36 1.44 5.14
C VAL A 543 -12.57 0.53 6.36
N ARG A 544 -11.53 -0.20 6.83
CA ARG A 544 -11.61 -1.02 8.06
C ARG A 544 -11.21 -0.28 9.33
N SER A 545 -10.59 0.89 9.18
CA SER A 545 -9.91 1.60 10.26
C SER A 545 -10.44 3.03 10.42
N PHE A 546 -10.22 3.93 9.45
CA PHE A 546 -10.59 5.35 9.61
C PHE A 546 -10.79 6.08 8.26
N PRO A 547 -11.95 5.97 7.58
CA PRO A 547 -12.12 6.50 6.23
C PRO A 547 -11.99 8.03 6.08
N GLU A 548 -12.13 8.81 7.17
CA GLU A 548 -11.87 10.27 7.18
C GLU A 548 -10.54 10.66 7.88
N GLN A 549 -9.77 9.68 8.40
CA GLN A 549 -8.52 9.93 9.16
C GLN A 549 -7.30 9.16 8.61
N SER A 550 -7.43 8.57 7.43
CA SER A 550 -6.34 7.88 6.72
C SER A 550 -5.68 8.79 5.69
N LEU A 551 -4.35 8.77 5.62
CA LEU A 551 -3.56 9.28 4.49
C LEU A 551 -2.76 8.13 3.87
N THR A 552 -2.57 8.13 2.56
CA THR A 552 -1.66 7.21 1.87
C THR A 552 -0.38 7.94 1.49
N VAL A 553 0.80 7.38 1.78
CA VAL A 553 2.08 8.07 1.60
C VAL A 553 3.17 7.17 1.04
N SER A 554 4.19 7.75 0.42
CA SER A 554 5.35 6.99 -0.09
C SER A 554 6.67 7.71 0.14
N PRO A 555 7.76 7.02 0.50
CA PRO A 555 9.10 7.60 0.57
C PRO A 555 9.85 7.60 -0.78
N GLY A 556 9.20 7.29 -1.91
CA GLY A 556 9.81 7.41 -3.24
C GLY A 556 10.17 6.08 -3.92
N ASP A 557 10.89 6.19 -5.03
CA ASP A 557 11.06 5.19 -6.09
C ASP A 557 9.68 4.64 -6.56
N ILE A 558 8.74 5.56 -6.77
CA ILE A 558 7.43 5.27 -7.38
C ILE A 558 7.64 4.97 -8.88
N ILE A 559 8.48 5.79 -9.50
CA ILE A 559 8.88 5.76 -10.90
C ILE A 559 10.38 5.43 -11.03
N GLY A 560 10.85 5.22 -12.26
CA GLY A 560 12.22 4.83 -12.58
C GLY A 560 12.56 3.38 -12.19
N GLY A 561 13.56 2.81 -12.86
CA GLY A 561 13.83 1.37 -12.87
C GLY A 561 12.63 0.50 -13.28
N SER A 562 11.67 1.10 -14.01
CA SER A 562 10.28 0.64 -14.11
C SER A 562 10.06 -0.56 -15.02
N THR A 563 8.97 -1.30 -14.76
CA THR A 563 8.50 -2.38 -15.65
C THR A 563 8.09 -1.86 -17.02
N PHE A 564 8.12 -2.77 -18.01
CA PHE A 564 7.86 -2.48 -19.43
C PHE A 564 6.66 -1.55 -19.69
N VAL A 565 5.50 -1.79 -19.07
CA VAL A 565 4.28 -1.03 -19.37
C VAL A 565 4.41 0.44 -18.96
N SER A 566 5.10 0.71 -17.84
CA SER A 566 5.22 2.07 -17.31
C SER A 566 6.35 2.84 -17.98
N GLY A 567 7.54 2.24 -18.10
CA GLY A 567 8.69 2.90 -18.71
C GLY A 567 8.57 3.12 -20.23
N LEU A 568 7.83 2.28 -20.96
CA LEU A 568 7.50 2.50 -22.38
C LEU A 568 6.76 3.83 -22.62
N PHE A 569 6.08 4.35 -21.60
CA PHE A 569 5.36 5.62 -21.62
C PHE A 569 5.93 6.64 -20.60
N GLN A 570 7.23 6.52 -20.28
CA GLN A 570 7.99 7.41 -19.39
C GLN A 570 7.26 7.64 -18.04
N ASP A 571 6.77 6.55 -17.45
CA ASP A 571 6.12 6.46 -16.14
C ASP A 571 4.85 7.30 -15.88
N GLU A 572 4.31 8.01 -16.88
CA GLU A 572 2.93 8.52 -16.86
C GLU A 572 1.89 7.47 -16.38
N PRO A 573 2.00 6.17 -16.78
CA PRO A 573 1.09 5.13 -16.30
C PRO A 573 1.19 4.84 -14.79
N ALA A 574 2.39 4.94 -14.24
CA ALA A 574 2.65 4.70 -12.81
C ALA A 574 2.06 5.83 -11.96
N VAL A 575 2.19 7.08 -12.40
CA VAL A 575 1.63 8.25 -11.69
C VAL A 575 0.10 8.27 -11.75
N GLU A 576 -0.50 7.92 -12.89
CA GLU A 576 -1.96 7.79 -13.00
C GLU A 576 -2.51 6.66 -12.09
N ALA A 577 -1.75 5.57 -11.91
CA ALA A 577 -2.09 4.56 -10.92
C ALA A 577 -2.00 5.11 -9.48
N MET A 578 -1.02 5.96 -9.15
CA MET A 578 -0.92 6.54 -7.81
C MET A 578 -2.09 7.49 -7.49
N HIS A 579 -2.59 8.24 -8.50
CA HIS A 579 -3.84 9.00 -8.38
C HIS A 579 -5.02 8.09 -7.98
N VAL A 580 -5.22 6.96 -8.68
CA VAL A 580 -6.33 6.03 -8.40
C VAL A 580 -6.12 5.21 -7.13
N ALA A 581 -4.88 5.00 -6.67
CA ALA A 581 -4.59 4.47 -5.33
C ALA A 581 -4.93 5.48 -4.20
N GLY A 582 -5.12 6.75 -4.54
CA GLY A 582 -5.36 7.84 -3.60
C GLY A 582 -4.11 8.14 -2.76
N LEU A 583 -2.95 8.28 -3.40
CA LEU A 583 -1.71 8.71 -2.75
C LEU A 583 -1.81 10.20 -2.37
N ASP A 584 -1.56 10.54 -1.10
CA ASP A 584 -1.67 11.90 -0.58
C ASP A 584 -0.35 12.68 -0.63
N VAL A 585 0.80 12.05 -0.36
CA VAL A 585 2.13 12.69 -0.30
C VAL A 585 3.22 11.69 -0.68
N ALA A 586 4.18 12.12 -1.51
CA ALA A 586 5.39 11.34 -1.84
C ALA A 586 6.67 12.09 -1.43
N SER A 587 7.74 11.37 -1.08
CA SER A 587 9.11 11.86 -1.24
C SER A 587 9.64 11.44 -2.61
N VAL A 588 10.64 12.15 -3.14
CA VAL A 588 11.44 11.65 -4.28
C VAL A 588 12.54 10.72 -3.76
N GLY A 589 12.71 9.59 -4.43
CA GLY A 589 13.80 8.65 -4.25
C GLY A 589 14.95 8.91 -5.22
N ASN A 590 15.73 7.88 -5.52
CA ASN A 590 16.81 7.97 -6.51
C ASN A 590 16.29 7.75 -7.93
N HIS A 591 15.40 6.79 -8.14
CA HIS A 591 14.94 6.40 -9.48
C HIS A 591 13.98 7.45 -10.08
N GLU A 592 13.37 8.32 -9.26
CA GLU A 592 12.80 9.61 -9.70
C GLU A 592 13.79 10.53 -10.48
N PHE A 593 15.10 10.27 -10.44
CA PHE A 593 16.12 11.02 -11.17
C PHE A 593 16.77 10.26 -12.35
N ASP A 594 16.25 9.09 -12.76
CA ASP A 594 16.81 8.30 -13.87
C ASP A 594 16.93 9.13 -15.17
N GLU A 595 15.85 9.83 -15.54
CA GLU A 595 15.80 10.75 -16.70
C GLU A 595 16.16 12.20 -16.33
N GLY A 596 16.55 12.44 -15.07
CA GLY A 596 17.05 13.72 -14.58
C GLY A 596 15.98 14.75 -14.19
N VAL A 597 16.46 15.90 -13.71
CA VAL A 597 15.63 16.90 -13.00
C VAL A 597 14.54 17.53 -13.87
N GLU A 598 14.75 17.70 -15.19
CA GLU A 598 13.73 18.29 -16.06
C GLU A 598 12.51 17.36 -16.26
N GLU A 599 12.72 16.05 -16.27
CA GLU A 599 11.64 15.06 -16.43
C GLU A 599 10.89 14.80 -15.12
N LEU A 600 11.58 14.78 -13.98
CA LEU A 600 10.94 14.76 -12.65
C LEU A 600 9.99 15.96 -12.45
N LEU A 601 10.36 17.14 -12.96
CA LEU A 601 9.48 18.31 -12.95
C LEU A 601 8.30 18.15 -13.93
N ARG A 602 8.48 17.47 -15.08
CA ARG A 602 7.36 17.12 -15.97
C ARG A 602 6.38 16.15 -15.29
N MET A 603 6.89 15.17 -14.55
CA MET A 603 6.09 14.22 -13.77
C MET A 603 5.18 14.94 -12.76
N GLN A 604 5.67 15.98 -12.10
CA GLN A 604 4.87 16.81 -11.18
C GLN A 604 3.93 17.79 -11.91
N ASP A 605 4.41 18.58 -12.86
CA ASP A 605 3.68 19.74 -13.43
C ASP A 605 2.76 19.41 -14.61
N GLY A 606 3.04 18.35 -15.38
CA GLY A 606 2.26 17.94 -16.55
C GLY A 606 2.51 18.71 -17.85
N ASP A 607 3.19 18.06 -18.80
CA ASP A 607 3.11 18.35 -20.25
C ASP A 607 3.45 17.06 -21.02
N CYS A 608 3.31 17.04 -22.35
CA CYS A 608 3.76 15.91 -23.17
C CYS A 608 5.30 15.78 -23.17
N HIS A 609 5.83 14.55 -23.23
CA HIS A 609 7.29 14.31 -23.20
C HIS A 609 8.01 15.08 -24.34
N PRO A 610 9.07 15.88 -24.06
CA PRO A 610 9.66 16.81 -25.03
C PRO A 610 10.17 16.19 -26.33
N GLU A 611 10.64 14.94 -26.32
CA GLU A 611 11.14 14.25 -27.52
C GLU A 611 10.12 13.30 -28.16
N LEU A 612 9.34 12.57 -27.34
CA LEU A 612 8.39 11.55 -27.82
C LEU A 612 6.99 12.11 -28.13
N GLY A 613 6.63 13.25 -27.54
CA GLY A 613 5.29 13.83 -27.63
C GLY A 613 4.33 13.26 -26.58
N CYS A 614 3.03 13.29 -26.89
CA CYS A 614 1.97 12.77 -26.01
C CYS A 614 1.69 11.32 -26.39
N PHE A 615 1.69 10.38 -25.43
CA PHE A 615 1.43 8.96 -25.72
C PHE A 615 -0.02 8.69 -26.13
N ILE A 616 -0.95 9.58 -25.75
CA ILE A 616 -2.36 9.57 -26.19
C ILE A 616 -2.60 10.75 -27.16
N GLU A 617 -3.23 10.50 -28.32
CA GLU A 617 -3.40 11.50 -29.39
C GLU A 617 -4.32 12.66 -28.94
N ASP A 618 -3.85 13.90 -29.08
CA ASP A 618 -4.50 15.15 -28.64
C ASP A 618 -4.71 15.30 -27.11
N GLU A 619 -4.18 14.38 -26.26
CA GLU A 619 -4.36 14.37 -24.80
C GLU A 619 -3.00 14.44 -24.05
N PRO A 620 -2.61 15.61 -23.51
CA PRO A 620 -1.40 15.75 -22.68
C PRO A 620 -1.53 15.08 -21.31
N TYR A 621 -0.40 14.60 -20.80
CA TYR A 621 -0.24 14.20 -19.40
C TYR A 621 -0.57 15.38 -18.45
N GLN A 622 -1.18 15.07 -17.30
CA GLN A 622 -1.77 16.08 -16.40
C GLN A 622 -0.87 16.48 -15.21
N GLY A 623 0.24 15.79 -14.98
CA GLY A 623 1.02 15.89 -13.74
C GLY A 623 0.42 15.03 -12.62
N ALA A 624 1.17 14.85 -11.53
CA ALA A 624 0.64 14.27 -10.30
C ALA A 624 -0.29 15.25 -9.58
N ASP A 625 -1.38 14.73 -9.02
CA ASP A 625 -2.27 15.49 -8.14
C ASP A 625 -1.80 15.50 -6.66
N PHE A 626 -0.86 14.61 -6.32
CA PHE A 626 -0.09 14.61 -5.08
C PHE A 626 1.22 15.41 -5.21
N PRO A 627 1.73 15.99 -4.12
CA PRO A 627 3.04 16.62 -4.09
C PRO A 627 4.14 15.57 -3.89
N TRP A 628 5.18 15.64 -4.72
CA TRP A 628 6.49 15.09 -4.38
C TRP A 628 7.29 16.07 -3.51
N LEU A 629 8.00 15.53 -2.52
CA LEU A 629 8.81 16.27 -1.56
C LEU A 629 10.31 15.96 -1.73
N ALA A 630 11.15 16.99 -1.61
CA ALA A 630 12.60 16.87 -1.84
C ALA A 630 13.41 17.83 -0.95
N ALA A 631 13.27 17.73 0.38
CA ALA A 631 13.81 18.71 1.34
C ALA A 631 15.33 18.87 1.30
N ASN A 632 16.06 17.79 1.03
CA ASN A 632 17.52 17.78 0.94
C ASN A 632 18.07 17.82 -0.49
N VAL A 633 17.21 17.95 -1.51
CA VAL A 633 17.66 18.04 -2.92
C VAL A 633 17.53 19.49 -3.40
N VAL A 634 18.65 20.18 -3.52
CA VAL A 634 18.70 21.63 -3.76
C VAL A 634 19.43 22.00 -5.05
N TYR A 635 19.03 23.10 -5.70
CA TYR A 635 19.80 23.65 -6.82
C TYR A 635 21.15 24.23 -6.34
N ARG A 636 22.24 23.91 -7.04
CA ARG A 636 23.61 24.31 -6.64
C ARG A 636 23.90 25.81 -6.66
N ASP A 637 23.11 26.61 -7.37
CA ASP A 637 23.33 28.06 -7.51
C ASP A 637 22.45 28.93 -6.60
N THR A 638 21.29 28.43 -6.16
CA THR A 638 20.42 29.09 -5.17
C THR A 638 20.55 28.52 -3.76
N GLY A 639 20.72 27.20 -3.62
CA GLY A 639 20.55 26.46 -2.37
C GLY A 639 19.09 26.29 -1.95
N GLU A 640 18.13 26.50 -2.87
CA GLU A 640 16.70 26.28 -2.66
C GLU A 640 16.32 24.85 -3.12
N PRO A 641 15.40 24.15 -2.42
CA PRO A 641 14.87 22.85 -2.84
C PRO A 641 14.27 22.87 -4.25
N ILE A 642 14.39 21.75 -4.98
CA ILE A 642 13.87 21.62 -6.35
C ILE A 642 12.34 21.47 -6.42
N LEU A 643 11.77 20.88 -5.36
CA LEU A 643 10.36 20.62 -5.11
C LEU A 643 10.07 21.05 -3.66
N PRO A 644 8.80 21.10 -3.20
CA PRO A 644 8.50 21.43 -1.81
C PRO A 644 9.29 20.55 -0.82
N ALA A 645 9.83 21.15 0.24
CA ALA A 645 10.55 20.38 1.26
C ALA A 645 9.59 19.62 2.20
N THR A 646 8.42 20.21 2.43
CA THR A 646 7.43 19.73 3.40
C THR A 646 6.02 19.96 2.89
N GLU A 647 5.11 19.04 3.20
CA GLU A 647 3.66 19.22 3.04
C GLU A 647 2.98 19.10 4.41
N VAL A 648 1.85 19.78 4.61
CA VAL A 648 1.03 19.67 5.82
C VAL A 648 -0.39 19.25 5.45
N ARG A 649 -0.84 18.11 5.94
CA ARG A 649 -2.22 17.62 5.78
C ARG A 649 -2.97 17.75 7.10
N THR A 650 -4.15 18.38 7.09
CA THR A 650 -5.02 18.47 8.27
C THR A 650 -5.94 17.26 8.33
N VAL A 651 -5.85 16.48 9.40
CA VAL A 651 -6.70 15.31 9.69
C VAL A 651 -7.51 15.61 10.95
N ASP A 652 -8.83 15.69 10.86
CA ASP A 652 -9.75 15.91 12.00
C ASP A 652 -9.41 17.08 12.94
N GLY A 653 -8.72 18.10 12.40
CA GLY A 653 -8.28 19.30 13.13
C GLY A 653 -6.88 19.21 13.76
N VAL A 654 -6.16 18.10 13.57
CA VAL A 654 -4.72 17.95 13.80
C VAL A 654 -3.99 18.21 12.48
N ASP A 655 -2.93 19.02 12.52
CA ASP A 655 -2.04 19.22 11.37
C ASP A 655 -0.88 18.22 11.42
N VAL A 656 -0.71 17.44 10.34
CA VAL A 656 0.31 16.39 10.16
C VAL A 656 1.35 16.87 9.16
N GLY A 657 2.59 17.06 9.60
CA GLY A 657 3.69 17.54 8.77
C GLY A 657 4.53 16.40 8.20
N PHE A 658 4.74 16.41 6.89
CA PHE A 658 5.62 15.48 6.17
C PHE A 658 6.90 16.17 5.73
N ILE A 659 8.04 15.49 5.85
CA ILE A 659 9.35 15.93 5.32
C ILE A 659 9.84 14.85 4.36
N GLY A 660 10.04 15.18 3.08
CA GLY A 660 10.61 14.24 2.10
C GLY A 660 12.12 14.33 2.01
N LEU A 661 12.81 13.20 2.06
CA LEU A 661 14.27 13.10 1.98
C LEU A 661 14.68 12.00 1.00
N THR A 662 15.72 12.27 0.22
CA THR A 662 16.40 11.30 -0.65
C THR A 662 17.76 10.94 -0.04
N LEU A 663 18.29 9.74 -0.22
CA LEU A 663 19.66 9.43 0.25
C LEU A 663 20.72 10.38 -0.33
N GLU A 664 21.73 10.76 0.47
CA GLU A 664 22.89 11.57 0.03
C GLU A 664 23.64 10.88 -1.15
N GLY A 665 23.53 9.55 -1.25
CA GLY A 665 24.23 8.70 -2.23
C GLY A 665 23.72 8.73 -3.67
N THR A 666 22.55 9.31 -3.97
CA THR A 666 21.94 9.30 -5.33
C THR A 666 22.90 9.64 -6.48
N PRO A 667 23.85 10.59 -6.37
CA PRO A 667 24.81 10.90 -7.43
C PRO A 667 25.78 9.78 -7.88
N SER A 668 25.82 8.62 -7.22
CA SER A 668 26.50 7.42 -7.75
C SER A 668 25.54 6.30 -8.19
N LEU A 669 24.23 6.51 -8.10
CA LEU A 669 23.17 5.54 -8.43
C LEU A 669 22.39 5.89 -9.71
N VAL A 670 22.28 7.18 -10.06
CA VAL A 670 21.74 7.66 -11.35
C VAL A 670 22.84 8.29 -12.21
N SER A 671 22.50 8.66 -13.45
CA SER A 671 23.39 9.37 -14.37
C SER A 671 23.93 10.69 -13.77
N PRO A 672 25.25 10.83 -13.51
CA PRO A 672 25.82 12.05 -12.94
C PRO A 672 25.57 13.30 -13.79
N GLY A 673 25.41 13.16 -15.11
CA GLY A 673 24.95 14.22 -16.00
C GLY A 673 23.53 14.73 -15.70
N GLY A 674 22.59 13.84 -15.38
CA GLY A 674 21.18 14.16 -15.12
C GLY A 674 20.95 14.95 -13.82
N VAL A 675 21.85 14.79 -12.84
CA VAL A 675 21.81 15.47 -11.54
C VAL A 675 22.89 16.56 -11.36
N ALA A 676 23.60 16.93 -12.43
CA ALA A 676 24.74 17.86 -12.37
C ALA A 676 24.39 19.29 -11.87
N SER A 677 23.12 19.69 -11.95
CA SER A 677 22.59 20.98 -11.48
C SER A 677 22.26 21.02 -9.99
N ILE A 678 22.14 19.86 -9.33
CA ILE A 678 21.58 19.70 -7.98
C ILE A 678 22.58 19.07 -7.00
N GLU A 679 22.33 19.27 -5.71
CA GLU A 679 23.12 18.76 -4.59
C GLU A 679 22.19 18.10 -3.57
N PHE A 680 22.55 16.89 -3.15
CA PHE A 680 21.87 16.14 -2.10
C PHE A 680 22.58 16.46 -0.78
N LEU A 681 21.83 16.89 0.22
CA LEU A 681 22.34 17.31 1.54
C LEU A 681 22.16 16.17 2.56
N GLU A 682 22.98 16.16 3.61
CA GLU A 682 22.90 15.15 4.69
C GLU A 682 21.51 15.15 5.34
N GLU A 683 20.99 13.95 5.60
CA GLU A 683 19.56 13.75 5.87
C GLU A 683 19.17 14.29 7.25
N VAL A 684 20.02 14.12 8.26
CA VAL A 684 19.72 14.48 9.65
C VAL A 684 19.78 15.99 9.88
N GLU A 685 20.80 16.69 9.39
CA GLU A 685 20.87 18.16 9.47
C GLU A 685 19.70 18.81 8.73
N THR A 686 19.30 18.25 7.58
CA THR A 686 18.19 18.78 6.79
C THR A 686 16.83 18.51 7.45
N ALA A 687 16.55 17.28 7.86
CA ALA A 687 15.29 16.91 8.52
C ALA A 687 15.07 17.71 9.80
N ASN A 688 16.10 17.84 10.64
CA ASN A 688 16.02 18.58 11.90
C ASN A 688 15.75 20.09 11.67
N ALA A 689 16.26 20.65 10.56
CA ALA A 689 15.96 22.04 10.18
C ALA A 689 14.50 22.22 9.73
N TYR A 690 13.94 21.27 8.97
CA TYR A 690 12.54 21.34 8.51
C TYR A 690 11.53 20.95 9.60
N ALA A 691 11.87 20.05 10.52
CA ALA A 691 11.05 19.77 11.70
C ALA A 691 10.90 21.02 12.58
N ALA A 692 11.99 21.74 12.84
CA ALA A 692 11.93 23.03 13.52
C ALA A 692 11.08 24.08 12.76
N HIS A 693 11.08 24.04 11.42
CA HIS A 693 10.24 24.93 10.60
C HIS A 693 8.75 24.57 10.64
N LEU A 694 8.41 23.28 10.81
CA LEU A 694 7.04 22.80 11.04
C LEU A 694 6.55 23.21 12.44
N GLN A 695 7.38 23.04 13.48
CA GLN A 695 7.06 23.52 14.83
C GLN A 695 6.92 25.06 14.90
N GLU A 696 7.69 25.83 14.14
CA GLU A 696 7.49 27.29 14.01
C GLU A 696 6.12 27.68 13.41
N GLN A 697 5.45 26.75 12.71
CA GLN A 697 4.10 26.92 12.18
C GLN A 697 3.00 26.39 13.13
N GLY A 698 3.37 25.64 14.17
CA GLY A 698 2.46 24.99 15.12
C GLY A 698 2.10 23.55 14.78
N VAL A 699 2.85 22.92 13.86
CA VAL A 699 2.72 21.50 13.51
C VAL A 699 3.63 20.69 14.43
N GLU A 700 3.06 19.85 15.28
CA GLU A 700 3.78 19.07 16.31
C GLU A 700 3.75 17.54 16.05
N THR A 701 2.93 17.06 15.09
CA THR A 701 3.01 15.69 14.55
C THR A 701 3.86 15.73 13.29
N ILE A 702 5.05 15.13 13.32
CA ILE A 702 6.03 15.25 12.22
C ILE A 702 6.53 13.86 11.78
N VAL A 703 6.35 13.57 10.50
CA VAL A 703 6.71 12.31 9.85
C VAL A 703 7.75 12.55 8.76
N VAL A 704 8.81 11.75 8.76
CA VAL A 704 9.81 11.77 7.70
C VAL A 704 9.51 10.65 6.69
N LEU A 705 9.45 11.01 5.42
CA LEU A 705 9.39 10.11 4.27
C LEU A 705 10.82 10.02 3.70
N LEU A 706 11.54 8.94 3.98
CA LEU A 706 12.98 8.80 3.76
C LEU A 706 13.31 7.76 2.68
N HIS A 707 13.87 8.18 1.55
CA HIS A 707 14.43 7.28 0.56
C HIS A 707 15.85 6.81 0.90
N GLU A 708 15.98 6.22 2.09
CA GLU A 708 17.15 5.50 2.59
C GLU A 708 16.63 4.51 3.65
N GLY A 709 17.25 3.34 3.76
CA GLY A 709 16.70 2.23 4.52
C GLY A 709 17.72 1.37 5.26
N GLY A 710 17.35 0.11 5.48
CA GLY A 710 18.14 -0.83 6.25
C GLY A 710 17.94 -2.28 5.84
N ALA A 711 18.78 -3.16 6.36
CA ALA A 711 18.66 -4.61 6.23
C ALA A 711 18.22 -5.22 7.56
N VAL A 712 17.24 -6.13 7.49
CA VAL A 712 16.73 -6.94 8.61
C VAL A 712 16.78 -8.42 8.26
N THR A 713 16.47 -9.26 9.24
CA THR A 713 16.07 -10.65 9.05
C THR A 713 14.66 -10.90 9.61
N GLY A 714 14.08 -12.07 9.33
CA GLY A 714 12.78 -12.48 9.87
C GLY A 714 11.60 -12.33 8.88
N ALA A 715 10.40 -12.26 9.45
CA ALA A 715 9.14 -12.08 8.70
C ALA A 715 9.00 -10.66 8.13
N TYR A 716 8.06 -10.44 7.19
CA TYR A 716 7.80 -9.09 6.64
C TYR A 716 7.34 -8.04 7.67
N ASP A 717 6.89 -8.48 8.85
CA ASP A 717 6.44 -7.67 9.99
C ASP A 717 7.57 -7.45 11.03
N ALA A 718 8.68 -8.20 10.93
CA ALA A 718 9.69 -8.28 11.97
C ALA A 718 10.70 -7.10 11.97
N CYS A 719 11.57 -7.10 12.99
CA CYS A 719 12.73 -6.21 13.09
C CYS A 719 13.90 -6.96 13.77
N ASP A 720 14.26 -8.14 13.25
CA ASP A 720 15.40 -8.92 13.77
C ASP A 720 16.72 -8.41 13.15
N ASP A 721 17.63 -7.91 13.99
CA ASP A 721 18.98 -7.42 13.64
C ASP A 721 19.01 -6.31 12.55
N LEU A 722 18.21 -5.24 12.72
CA LEU A 722 18.25 -4.05 11.86
C LEU A 722 19.65 -3.44 11.75
N THR A 723 20.09 -3.22 10.51
CA THR A 723 21.37 -2.58 10.14
C THR A 723 21.18 -1.64 8.94
N GLY A 724 22.19 -0.82 8.61
CA GLY A 724 22.14 0.12 7.48
C GLY A 724 22.04 1.59 7.91
N PRO A 725 22.06 2.54 6.96
CA PRO A 725 22.11 3.98 7.26
C PRO A 725 20.91 4.49 8.06
N VAL A 726 19.70 3.94 7.82
CA VAL A 726 18.47 4.31 8.56
C VAL A 726 18.61 4.20 10.08
N VAL A 727 19.47 3.31 10.60
CA VAL A 727 19.71 3.18 12.04
C VAL A 727 20.32 4.45 12.60
N ARG A 728 21.38 4.97 11.98
CA ARG A 728 22.02 6.23 12.39
C ARG A 728 21.02 7.38 12.27
N ILE A 729 20.34 7.47 11.12
CA ILE A 729 19.41 8.56 10.83
C ILE A 729 18.32 8.58 11.92
N ALA A 730 17.63 7.47 12.15
CA ALA A 730 16.58 7.38 13.17
C ALA A 730 17.07 7.57 14.63
N GLU A 731 18.32 7.23 14.95
CA GLU A 731 18.95 7.52 16.25
C GLU A 731 19.38 9.00 16.42
N GLU A 732 19.69 9.72 15.33
CA GLU A 732 20.22 11.10 15.36
C GLU A 732 19.18 12.19 15.00
N LEU A 733 18.05 11.83 14.37
CA LEU A 733 16.92 12.73 14.10
C LEU A 733 16.33 13.32 15.39
N ASP A 734 16.03 14.61 15.41
CA ASP A 734 15.60 15.37 16.59
C ASP A 734 14.34 14.76 17.23
N PRO A 735 14.21 14.70 18.57
CA PRO A 735 13.02 14.19 19.26
C PRO A 735 11.68 14.81 18.86
N ALA A 736 11.62 15.90 18.10
CA ALA A 736 10.39 16.43 17.48
C ALA A 736 9.85 15.61 16.28
N ILE A 737 10.56 14.57 15.81
CA ILE A 737 10.13 13.73 14.67
C ILE A 737 9.61 12.38 15.19
N ASP A 738 8.39 12.00 14.81
CA ASP A 738 7.65 10.89 15.45
C ASP A 738 7.83 9.54 14.79
N ALA A 739 7.83 9.54 13.46
CA ALA A 739 7.93 8.34 12.63
C ALA A 739 8.83 8.58 11.41
N VAL A 740 9.47 7.50 10.96
CA VAL A 740 10.22 7.44 9.70
C VAL A 740 9.62 6.33 8.86
N ILE A 741 9.11 6.69 7.69
CA ILE A 741 8.65 5.75 6.66
C ILE A 741 9.78 5.68 5.63
N SER A 742 10.32 4.48 5.38
CA SER A 742 11.58 4.30 4.65
C SER A 742 11.51 3.34 3.45
N GLY A 743 12.36 3.58 2.45
CA GLY A 743 12.45 2.79 1.20
C GLY A 743 13.88 2.36 0.85
N HIS A 744 14.22 2.44 -0.44
CA HIS A 744 15.53 2.22 -1.10
C HIS A 744 16.10 0.78 -1.04
N THR A 745 15.92 0.12 0.10
CA THR A 745 16.58 -1.14 0.44
C THR A 745 15.75 -2.37 0.12
N HIS A 746 14.53 -2.18 -0.40
CA HIS A 746 13.58 -3.23 -0.79
C HIS A 746 13.15 -4.18 0.35
N GLN A 747 13.34 -3.78 1.60
CA GLN A 747 13.04 -4.59 2.78
C GLN A 747 11.64 -4.32 3.35
N ALA A 748 11.13 -5.27 4.13
CA ALA A 748 9.92 -5.08 4.93
C ALA A 748 10.30 -5.19 6.40
N TYR A 749 9.99 -4.17 7.19
CA TYR A 749 10.26 -4.15 8.64
C TYR A 749 9.36 -3.18 9.41
N ILE A 750 9.21 -3.46 10.71
CA ILE A 750 8.52 -2.59 11.67
C ILE A 750 9.39 -2.45 12.92
N CYS A 751 10.14 -1.36 12.99
CA CYS A 751 11.16 -1.14 14.01
C CYS A 751 10.79 -0.02 14.98
N SER A 752 11.27 -0.14 16.22
CA SER A 752 11.18 0.89 17.25
C SER A 752 12.60 1.33 17.62
N VAL A 753 13.12 2.35 16.94
CA VAL A 753 14.45 2.92 17.20
C VAL A 753 14.35 3.97 18.32
N PRO A 754 15.27 4.06 19.28
CA PRO A 754 15.26 5.12 20.28
C PRO A 754 15.75 6.46 19.70
N ASP A 755 15.01 7.54 19.94
CA ASP A 755 15.42 8.91 19.59
C ASP A 755 16.55 9.45 20.50
N PRO A 756 17.13 10.63 20.24
CA PRO A 756 18.18 11.23 21.08
C PRO A 756 17.81 11.49 22.55
N ALA A 757 16.51 11.48 22.90
CA ALA A 757 16.03 11.57 24.28
C ALA A 757 15.78 10.18 24.92
N GLY A 758 15.71 9.12 24.11
CA GLY A 758 15.48 7.74 24.49
C GLY A 758 14.01 7.30 24.40
N ASN A 759 13.16 8.06 23.71
CA ASN A 759 11.77 7.67 23.43
C ASN A 759 11.73 6.72 22.23
N PRO A 760 10.75 5.80 22.12
CA PRO A 760 10.56 5.01 20.91
C PRO A 760 10.12 5.89 19.73
N ARG A 761 10.66 5.61 18.55
CA ARG A 761 10.27 6.17 17.25
C ARG A 761 9.97 5.01 16.30
N LEU A 762 8.83 5.07 15.61
CA LEU A 762 8.48 4.06 14.61
C LEU A 762 9.33 4.26 13.35
N VAL A 763 9.88 3.16 12.83
CA VAL A 763 10.68 3.12 11.61
C VAL A 763 10.20 1.95 10.77
N THR A 764 9.54 2.21 9.63
CA THR A 764 8.87 1.18 8.82
C THR A 764 9.38 1.13 7.39
N SER A 765 9.24 -0.03 6.75
CA SER A 765 9.38 -0.21 5.30
C SER A 765 8.49 -1.37 4.82
N ALA A 766 8.04 -1.29 3.57
CA ALA A 766 6.95 -2.08 2.99
C ALA A 766 7.39 -2.83 1.71
N ASN A 767 8.55 -3.47 1.76
CA ASN A 767 9.14 -4.27 0.68
C ASN A 767 9.46 -3.42 -0.57
N GLN A 768 8.79 -3.70 -1.69
CA GLN A 768 8.99 -3.12 -3.01
C GLN A 768 7.80 -3.51 -3.90
N TYR A 769 7.67 -2.91 -5.07
CA TYR A 769 6.80 -3.34 -6.18
C TYR A 769 5.31 -3.47 -5.78
N GLY A 770 4.85 -2.68 -4.81
CA GLY A 770 3.49 -2.73 -4.28
C GLY A 770 3.12 -4.06 -3.62
N ARG A 771 4.09 -4.86 -3.15
CA ARG A 771 3.86 -6.21 -2.58
C ARG A 771 3.43 -6.21 -1.12
N VAL A 772 3.73 -5.14 -0.39
CA VAL A 772 3.36 -4.93 1.03
C VAL A 772 2.90 -3.47 1.21
N VAL A 773 2.02 -3.25 2.18
CA VAL A 773 1.66 -1.91 2.72
C VAL A 773 1.95 -1.90 4.21
N SER A 774 2.62 -0.87 4.72
CA SER A 774 2.67 -0.55 6.15
C SER A 774 1.41 0.22 6.55
N ASP A 775 0.62 -0.32 7.47
CA ASP A 775 -0.46 0.37 8.17
C ASP A 775 0.09 0.92 9.50
N LEU A 776 0.43 2.21 9.53
CA LEU A 776 0.83 2.92 10.74
C LEU A 776 -0.39 3.61 11.36
N THR A 777 -0.53 3.51 12.67
CA THR A 777 -1.55 4.21 13.47
C THR A 777 -0.85 5.12 14.48
N LEU A 778 -0.90 6.43 14.26
CA LEU A 778 -0.35 7.44 15.14
C LEU A 778 -1.46 7.97 16.05
N SER A 779 -1.34 7.75 17.36
CA SER A 779 -2.22 8.34 18.36
C SER A 779 -1.70 9.74 18.68
N VAL A 780 -2.50 10.79 18.47
CA VAL A 780 -2.13 12.20 18.60
C VAL A 780 -3.02 12.90 19.63
N SER A 781 -2.45 13.69 20.53
CA SER A 781 -3.26 14.54 21.43
C SER A 781 -3.78 15.76 20.70
N ARG A 782 -5.11 15.91 20.61
CA ARG A 782 -5.82 17.08 20.05
C ARG A 782 -5.55 18.36 20.84
N THR A 783 -5.14 18.27 22.11
CA THR A 783 -4.71 19.42 22.94
C THR A 783 -3.30 19.92 22.60
N THR A 784 -2.38 19.04 22.19
CA THR A 784 -0.98 19.43 21.91
C THR A 784 -0.61 19.44 20.43
N GLY A 785 -1.27 18.63 19.59
CA GLY A 785 -0.87 18.31 18.23
C GLY A 785 0.26 17.26 18.12
N ASP A 786 0.68 16.66 19.24
CA ASP A 786 1.89 15.83 19.40
C ASP A 786 1.54 14.33 19.56
N VAL A 787 2.41 13.44 19.08
CA VAL A 787 2.18 11.99 18.99
C VAL A 787 2.44 11.29 20.32
N VAL A 788 1.43 10.60 20.83
CA VAL A 788 1.52 9.71 21.99
C VAL A 788 2.17 8.39 21.57
N ARG A 789 3.50 8.40 21.41
CA ARG A 789 4.26 7.31 20.78
C ARG A 789 4.12 5.95 21.48
N GLU A 790 3.93 5.90 22.80
CA GLU A 790 3.66 4.62 23.51
C GLU A 790 2.29 4.01 23.21
N ARG A 791 1.41 4.72 22.50
CA ARG A 791 0.07 4.28 22.06
C ARG A 791 -0.04 4.15 20.53
N SER A 792 0.98 4.59 19.80
CA SER A 792 1.08 4.44 18.35
C SER A 792 1.59 3.04 17.98
N SER A 793 1.20 2.52 16.82
CA SER A 793 1.59 1.18 16.36
C SER A 793 1.72 1.09 14.85
N ALA A 794 2.27 -0.01 14.33
CA ALA A 794 2.30 -0.28 12.90
C ALA A 794 2.21 -1.78 12.62
N ASN A 795 1.65 -2.14 11.46
CA ASN A 795 1.52 -3.51 10.95
C ASN A 795 1.90 -3.54 9.46
N ASN A 796 2.40 -4.65 8.94
CA ASN A 796 2.72 -4.82 7.52
C ASN A 796 1.74 -5.82 6.91
N HIS A 797 1.13 -5.47 5.79
CA HIS A 797 0.08 -6.24 5.14
C HIS A 797 0.52 -6.67 3.74
N LEU A 798 0.44 -7.98 3.46
CA LEU A 798 0.67 -8.49 2.11
C LEU A 798 -0.43 -7.99 1.16
N VAL A 799 -0.04 -7.43 0.02
CA VAL A 799 -0.93 -7.05 -1.07
C VAL A 799 -1.25 -8.31 -1.87
N LEU A 800 -2.25 -9.08 -1.42
CA LEU A 800 -2.54 -10.41 -1.95
C LEU A 800 -3.20 -10.35 -3.34
N GLN A 801 -2.70 -11.11 -4.30
CA GLN A 801 -3.32 -11.29 -5.64
C GLN A 801 -4.68 -12.04 -5.59
N SER A 802 -5.17 -12.40 -4.40
CA SER A 802 -6.46 -13.04 -4.17
C SER A 802 -7.56 -12.10 -3.66
N VAL A 803 -7.26 -10.80 -3.49
CA VAL A 803 -8.31 -9.80 -3.23
C VAL A 803 -9.11 -9.51 -4.51
N PRO A 804 -10.37 -9.05 -4.43
CA PRO A 804 -11.13 -8.61 -5.60
C PRO A 804 -10.44 -7.44 -6.34
N ASP A 805 -10.63 -7.35 -7.65
CA ASP A 805 -10.02 -6.28 -8.46
C ASP A 805 -10.63 -4.90 -8.13
N HIS A 806 -9.79 -3.88 -7.94
CA HIS A 806 -10.24 -2.50 -7.84
C HIS A 806 -10.66 -2.00 -9.24
N PRO A 807 -11.93 -1.61 -9.46
CA PRO A 807 -12.49 -1.47 -10.81
C PRO A 807 -11.84 -0.36 -11.64
N GLU A 808 -11.59 0.81 -11.05
CA GLU A 808 -11.03 1.97 -11.78
C GLU A 808 -9.55 1.74 -12.14
N MET A 809 -8.74 1.28 -11.17
CA MET A 809 -7.37 0.83 -11.40
C MET A 809 -7.27 -0.27 -12.47
N ALA A 810 -8.22 -1.21 -12.52
CA ALA A 810 -8.26 -2.21 -13.59
C ALA A 810 -8.53 -1.60 -14.98
N GLU A 811 -9.32 -0.52 -15.07
CA GLU A 811 -9.47 0.26 -16.32
C GLU A 811 -8.19 1.03 -16.68
N VAL A 812 -7.45 1.60 -15.70
CA VAL A 812 -6.16 2.27 -15.93
C VAL A 812 -5.10 1.29 -16.42
N VAL A 813 -4.90 0.15 -15.74
CA VAL A 813 -3.91 -0.86 -16.14
C VAL A 813 -4.22 -1.43 -17.53
N ALA A 814 -5.48 -1.82 -17.77
CA ALA A 814 -5.88 -2.36 -19.08
C ALA A 814 -5.79 -1.32 -20.23
N LYS A 815 -5.90 -0.02 -19.94
CA LYS A 815 -5.68 1.06 -20.92
C LYS A 815 -4.23 1.09 -21.39
N TRP A 816 -3.27 1.00 -20.48
CA TRP A 816 -1.84 1.08 -20.79
C TRP A 816 -1.27 -0.23 -21.33
N GLU A 817 -1.70 -1.39 -20.81
CA GLU A 817 -1.38 -2.70 -21.37
C GLU A 817 -1.81 -2.78 -22.85
N ALA A 818 -3.04 -2.39 -23.19
CA ALA A 818 -3.54 -2.40 -24.57
C ALA A 818 -2.81 -1.44 -25.54
N LEU A 819 -2.00 -0.50 -25.03
CA LEU A 819 -1.07 0.31 -25.84
C LEU A 819 0.30 -0.38 -25.96
N ALA A 820 0.78 -1.00 -24.89
CA ALA A 820 2.06 -1.72 -24.83
C ALA A 820 2.06 -3.02 -25.67
N ASP A 821 0.94 -3.76 -25.70
CA ASP A 821 0.71 -4.99 -26.47
C ASP A 821 1.13 -4.88 -27.95
N VAL A 822 1.02 -3.68 -28.54
CA VAL A 822 1.35 -3.40 -29.94
C VAL A 822 2.82 -3.65 -30.26
N VAL A 823 3.70 -3.55 -29.26
CA VAL A 823 5.15 -3.78 -29.38
C VAL A 823 5.67 -4.93 -28.49
N ALA A 824 5.03 -5.20 -27.34
CA ALA A 824 5.44 -6.19 -26.34
C ALA A 824 5.91 -7.53 -26.94
N GLY A 825 4.99 -8.27 -27.55
CA GLY A 825 5.19 -9.59 -28.16
C GLY A 825 5.96 -9.59 -29.49
N THR A 826 6.70 -8.53 -29.82
CA THR A 826 7.59 -8.54 -30.99
C THR A 826 8.77 -9.45 -30.68
N VAL A 827 8.87 -10.62 -31.32
CA VAL A 827 10.05 -11.49 -31.20
C VAL A 827 11.27 -10.79 -31.78
N VAL A 828 12.28 -10.56 -30.94
CA VAL A 828 13.55 -9.86 -31.27
C VAL A 828 14.73 -10.82 -31.40
N GLY A 829 14.69 -12.01 -30.84
CA GLY A 829 15.76 -13.01 -30.96
C GLY A 829 15.37 -14.39 -30.44
N THR A 830 16.35 -15.28 -30.26
CA THR A 830 16.13 -16.62 -29.70
C THR A 830 17.29 -17.11 -28.82
N ILE A 831 16.96 -17.88 -27.79
CA ILE A 831 17.86 -18.59 -26.86
C ILE A 831 17.67 -20.11 -26.99
N THR A 832 18.54 -20.90 -26.36
CA THR A 832 18.50 -22.38 -26.36
C THR A 832 18.55 -23.02 -24.98
N GLU A 833 18.74 -22.22 -23.94
CA GLU A 833 18.72 -22.57 -22.51
C GLU A 833 18.52 -21.28 -21.69
N ASP A 834 18.27 -21.41 -20.38
CA ASP A 834 18.10 -20.26 -19.48
C ASP A 834 19.39 -19.43 -19.35
N ILE A 835 19.32 -18.12 -19.59
CA ILE A 835 20.41 -17.16 -19.40
C ILE A 835 20.09 -16.29 -18.19
N THR A 836 20.69 -16.62 -17.04
CA THR A 836 20.27 -16.12 -15.73
C THR A 836 20.99 -14.83 -15.29
N GLY A 837 20.22 -13.93 -14.68
CA GLY A 837 20.67 -12.73 -13.97
C GLY A 837 20.80 -12.94 -12.45
N ASP A 838 20.70 -11.87 -11.67
CA ASP A 838 20.91 -11.85 -10.21
C ASP A 838 19.69 -12.33 -9.39
N ALA A 839 18.85 -13.23 -9.93
CA ALA A 839 17.50 -13.55 -9.45
C ALA A 839 17.37 -14.07 -7.98
N GLY A 840 18.48 -14.27 -7.27
CA GLY A 840 18.52 -14.51 -5.81
C GLY A 840 18.83 -13.27 -4.96
N GLY A 841 18.93 -12.08 -5.55
CA GLY A 841 19.36 -10.82 -4.93
C GLY A 841 20.88 -10.65 -4.75
N ASP A 842 21.67 -11.68 -5.07
CA ASP A 842 23.13 -11.65 -4.92
C ASP A 842 23.81 -11.00 -6.13
N ARG A 843 23.99 -9.69 -6.05
CA ARG A 843 24.80 -8.91 -7.01
C ARG A 843 26.31 -9.11 -6.84
N GLY A 844 26.73 -9.99 -5.94
CA GLY A 844 28.12 -10.35 -5.67
C GLY A 844 28.67 -11.51 -6.52
N ILE A 845 27.90 -11.99 -7.50
CA ILE A 845 28.34 -13.01 -8.45
C ILE A 845 28.28 -12.49 -9.89
N GLU A 846 29.27 -12.88 -10.71
CA GLU A 846 29.20 -12.70 -12.15
C GLU A 846 28.08 -13.59 -12.71
N THR A 847 27.18 -13.02 -13.53
CA THR A 847 26.02 -13.73 -14.06
C THR A 847 26.14 -13.94 -15.57
N PRO A 848 25.64 -15.07 -16.13
CA PRO A 848 25.59 -15.27 -17.57
C PRO A 848 24.90 -14.13 -18.32
N MET A 849 23.84 -13.54 -17.74
CA MET A 849 23.13 -12.44 -18.38
C MET A 849 23.94 -11.13 -18.40
N ALA A 850 24.70 -10.81 -17.35
CA ALA A 850 25.61 -9.65 -17.39
C ALA A 850 26.75 -9.83 -18.39
N ASN A 851 27.23 -11.06 -18.60
CA ASN A 851 28.17 -11.38 -19.67
C ASN A 851 27.55 -11.22 -21.06
N LEU A 852 26.29 -11.63 -21.27
CA LEU A 852 25.60 -11.44 -22.55
C LEU A 852 25.34 -9.97 -22.85
N VAL A 853 24.99 -9.17 -21.84
CA VAL A 853 24.86 -7.71 -22.00
C VAL A 853 26.22 -7.07 -22.31
N ALA A 854 27.31 -7.50 -21.66
CA ALA A 854 28.65 -7.04 -22.03
C ALA A 854 29.02 -7.43 -23.49
N ASP A 855 28.64 -8.62 -23.95
CA ASP A 855 28.81 -9.06 -25.35
C ASP A 855 28.00 -8.22 -26.34
N SER A 856 26.77 -7.87 -25.98
CA SER A 856 25.91 -6.96 -26.73
C SER A 856 26.50 -5.56 -26.84
N ILE A 857 27.01 -4.99 -25.74
CA ILE A 857 27.66 -3.68 -25.72
C ILE A 857 28.94 -3.70 -26.56
N LEU A 858 29.76 -4.76 -26.47
CA LEU A 858 30.94 -4.92 -27.32
C LEU A 858 30.55 -5.00 -28.81
N TRP A 859 29.54 -5.81 -29.15
CA TRP A 859 29.05 -5.93 -30.53
C TRP A 859 28.68 -4.56 -31.13
N GLY A 860 27.91 -3.74 -30.38
CA GLY A 860 27.48 -2.40 -30.79
C GLY A 860 28.58 -1.35 -30.92
N THR A 861 29.77 -1.59 -30.35
CA THR A 861 30.87 -0.60 -30.29
C THR A 861 32.18 -1.08 -30.92
N SER A 862 32.28 -2.36 -31.30
CA SER A 862 33.48 -2.99 -31.85
C SER A 862 33.90 -2.47 -33.24
N ALA A 863 32.97 -1.91 -34.02
CA ALA A 863 33.28 -1.38 -35.34
C ALA A 863 34.09 -0.07 -35.23
N PRO A 864 35.11 0.17 -36.10
CA PRO A 864 35.95 1.37 -36.03
C PRO A 864 35.20 2.71 -36.17
N GLU A 865 34.03 2.70 -36.80
CA GLU A 865 33.12 3.85 -36.90
C GLU A 865 32.26 4.08 -35.64
N ASP A 866 31.96 3.03 -34.86
CA ASP A 866 31.01 3.05 -33.74
C ASP A 866 31.69 3.02 -32.35
N GLY A 867 33.02 2.82 -32.31
CA GLY A 867 33.82 2.90 -31.09
C GLY A 867 35.21 2.29 -31.20
N GLY A 868 35.35 1.22 -31.99
CA GLY A 868 36.55 0.39 -32.09
C GLY A 868 36.84 -0.42 -30.82
N ALA A 869 35.83 -0.69 -29.99
CA ALA A 869 35.98 -1.34 -28.69
C ALA A 869 36.53 -2.77 -28.81
N GLN A 870 37.31 -3.16 -27.78
CA GLN A 870 38.02 -4.43 -27.70
C GLN A 870 37.57 -5.30 -26.52
N VAL A 871 37.01 -4.68 -25.48
CA VAL A 871 36.47 -5.32 -24.28
C VAL A 871 35.34 -4.46 -23.75
N SER A 872 34.31 -5.09 -23.17
CA SER A 872 33.19 -4.40 -22.54
C SER A 872 32.95 -4.86 -21.10
N PHE A 873 32.35 -3.98 -20.30
CA PHE A 873 31.99 -4.22 -18.90
C PHE A 873 30.54 -3.80 -18.62
N MET A 874 29.81 -4.63 -17.88
CA MET A 874 28.44 -4.37 -17.42
C MET A 874 28.32 -4.65 -15.91
N ASN A 875 27.74 -3.73 -15.14
CA ASN A 875 27.42 -3.96 -13.73
C ASN A 875 26.20 -4.88 -13.60
N VAL A 876 26.29 -5.88 -12.71
CA VAL A 876 25.16 -6.81 -12.47
C VAL A 876 23.92 -6.07 -11.96
N GLY A 877 24.07 -4.94 -11.26
CA GLY A 877 22.95 -4.12 -10.81
C GLY A 877 22.12 -3.43 -11.90
N GLY A 878 22.70 -3.25 -13.09
CA GLY A 878 22.04 -2.69 -14.28
C GLY A 878 21.33 -3.74 -15.14
N VAL A 879 21.44 -5.04 -14.81
CA VAL A 879 20.77 -6.14 -15.51
C VAL A 879 19.61 -6.63 -14.66
N ARG A 880 18.36 -6.47 -15.14
CA ARG A 880 17.16 -6.52 -14.28
C ARG A 880 16.27 -7.74 -14.44
N ALA A 881 16.53 -8.58 -15.45
CA ALA A 881 15.84 -9.85 -15.66
C ALA A 881 16.79 -10.95 -16.15
N SER A 882 16.27 -12.18 -16.14
CA SER A 882 16.85 -13.33 -16.86
C SER A 882 16.08 -13.55 -18.16
N LEU A 883 16.68 -14.21 -19.14
CA LEU A 883 15.96 -14.75 -20.29
C LEU A 883 15.80 -16.27 -20.09
N LEU A 884 14.57 -16.74 -19.88
CA LEU A 884 14.27 -18.13 -19.52
C LEU A 884 13.65 -18.87 -20.70
N TYR A 885 14.09 -20.10 -20.98
CA TYR A 885 13.74 -20.81 -22.22
C TYR A 885 12.26 -21.23 -22.28
N ASP A 886 11.68 -21.67 -21.16
CA ASP A 886 10.27 -22.08 -21.04
C ASP A 886 9.35 -20.93 -20.57
N GLN A 887 9.83 -19.68 -20.55
CA GLN A 887 8.99 -18.50 -20.32
C GLN A 887 8.20 -18.16 -21.60
N ILE A 888 6.94 -17.76 -21.42
CA ILE A 888 6.04 -17.30 -22.49
C ILE A 888 5.26 -16.12 -21.92
N SER A 889 5.62 -14.93 -22.35
CA SER A 889 5.14 -13.64 -21.85
C SER A 889 3.97 -13.07 -22.66
N ASN A 890 3.91 -13.32 -23.98
CA ASN A 890 2.89 -12.75 -24.87
C ASN A 890 2.09 -13.84 -25.64
N GLU A 891 2.72 -14.48 -26.63
CA GLU A 891 2.13 -15.58 -27.44
C GLU A 891 3.19 -16.41 -28.22
N GLU A 892 4.48 -16.23 -27.89
CA GLU A 892 5.67 -16.75 -28.56
C GLU A 892 5.94 -18.25 -28.31
N GLU A 893 6.85 -18.87 -29.08
CA GLU A 893 7.26 -20.27 -28.89
C GLU A 893 8.47 -20.39 -27.93
N PRO A 894 8.62 -21.48 -27.15
CA PRO A 894 9.72 -21.64 -26.18
C PRO A 894 11.11 -21.43 -26.79
N GLY A 895 11.88 -20.53 -26.20
CA GLY A 895 13.19 -20.08 -26.67
C GLY A 895 13.15 -18.90 -27.66
N GLU A 896 11.99 -18.38 -28.03
CA GLU A 896 11.88 -17.03 -28.60
C GLU A 896 12.01 -15.96 -27.49
N VAL A 897 12.52 -14.78 -27.83
CA VAL A 897 12.68 -13.65 -26.90
C VAL A 897 11.94 -12.45 -27.45
N THR A 898 11.06 -11.87 -26.65
CA THR A 898 10.22 -10.71 -26.99
C THR A 898 10.90 -9.37 -26.69
N TYR A 899 10.36 -8.28 -27.26
CA TYR A 899 10.82 -6.92 -26.98
C TYR A 899 10.59 -6.53 -25.52
N GLN A 900 9.48 -6.99 -24.92
CA GLN A 900 9.20 -6.84 -23.49
C GLN A 900 10.26 -7.53 -22.62
N GLU A 901 10.69 -8.74 -22.97
CA GLU A 901 11.73 -9.46 -22.21
C GLU A 901 13.11 -8.82 -22.38
N ALA A 902 13.44 -8.34 -23.58
CA ALA A 902 14.66 -7.55 -23.79
C ALA A 902 14.65 -6.24 -22.97
N TYR A 903 13.51 -5.54 -22.91
CA TYR A 903 13.34 -4.36 -22.05
C TYR A 903 13.55 -4.71 -20.58
N ASN A 904 12.92 -5.79 -20.10
CA ASN A 904 13.03 -6.19 -18.70
C ASN A 904 14.48 -6.55 -18.28
N VAL A 905 15.37 -6.84 -19.23
CA VAL A 905 16.82 -6.99 -18.99
C VAL A 905 17.51 -5.63 -18.81
N MET A 906 17.18 -4.64 -19.66
CA MET A 906 17.78 -3.30 -19.69
C MET A 906 16.71 -2.19 -19.75
N PRO A 907 16.08 -1.84 -18.62
CA PRO A 907 14.92 -0.93 -18.58
C PRO A 907 15.30 0.56 -18.38
N PHE A 908 16.56 0.93 -18.56
CA PHE A 908 17.11 2.22 -18.10
C PHE A 908 17.45 3.22 -19.24
N GLY A 909 17.43 2.80 -20.50
CA GLY A 909 17.72 3.68 -21.64
C GLY A 909 19.13 4.28 -21.64
N ASN A 910 20.14 3.59 -21.09
CA ASN A 910 21.50 4.12 -21.06
C ASN A 910 22.08 4.25 -22.46
N ILE A 911 23.05 5.15 -22.62
CA ILE A 911 23.82 5.29 -23.84
C ILE A 911 25.10 4.47 -23.74
N LEU A 912 25.35 3.61 -24.74
CA LEU A 912 26.63 2.92 -24.88
C LEU A 912 27.74 3.94 -25.12
N VAL A 913 28.90 3.72 -24.49
CA VAL A 913 30.06 4.59 -24.65
C VAL A 913 31.34 3.78 -24.84
N SER A 914 32.31 4.37 -25.52
CA SER A 914 33.67 3.85 -25.68
C SER A 914 34.72 4.85 -25.20
N ILE A 915 35.69 4.37 -24.43
CA ILE A 915 36.78 5.14 -23.81
C ILE A 915 38.13 4.42 -23.94
N ASP A 916 39.21 5.20 -23.99
CA ASP A 916 40.59 4.72 -23.89
C ASP A 916 41.00 4.62 -22.43
N LEU A 917 41.28 3.40 -21.95
CA LEU A 917 41.79 3.08 -20.61
C LEU A 917 43.15 2.36 -20.71
N THR A 918 44.01 2.49 -19.70
CA THR A 918 45.21 1.63 -19.62
C THR A 918 44.89 0.26 -19.04
N GLY A 919 45.76 -0.73 -19.26
CA GLY A 919 45.66 -2.01 -18.57
C GLY A 919 45.72 -1.90 -17.05
N ALA A 920 46.34 -0.85 -16.50
CA ALA A 920 46.31 -0.54 -15.07
C ALA A 920 44.94 0.01 -14.61
N ASP A 921 44.25 0.80 -15.44
CA ASP A 921 42.90 1.30 -15.16
C ASP A 921 41.86 0.17 -15.25
N ILE A 922 41.98 -0.73 -16.23
CA ILE A 922 41.14 -1.95 -16.32
C ILE A 922 41.29 -2.81 -15.06
N LYS A 923 42.51 -2.95 -14.53
CA LYS A 923 42.72 -3.61 -13.23
C LYS A 923 42.00 -2.85 -12.10
N ALA A 924 42.05 -1.53 -12.10
CA ALA A 924 41.41 -0.72 -11.06
C ALA A 924 39.87 -0.82 -11.10
N VAL A 925 39.25 -0.82 -12.30
CA VAL A 925 37.83 -1.10 -12.51
C VAL A 925 37.45 -2.47 -11.91
N LEU A 926 38.21 -3.52 -12.23
CA LEU A 926 37.91 -4.87 -11.73
C LEU A 926 38.15 -5.03 -10.22
N GLU A 927 39.06 -4.26 -9.61
CA GLU A 927 39.23 -4.22 -8.15
C GLU A 927 38.11 -3.43 -7.46
N GLN A 928 37.56 -2.39 -8.10
CA GLN A 928 36.42 -1.59 -7.60
C GLN A 928 35.09 -2.35 -7.53
N GLN A 929 35.04 -3.59 -8.03
CA GLN A 929 33.98 -4.53 -7.66
C GLN A 929 33.90 -4.73 -6.13
N TYR A 930 35.01 -4.55 -5.39
CA TYR A 930 35.08 -4.60 -3.93
C TYR A 930 35.33 -3.21 -3.36
N VAL A 931 34.40 -2.69 -2.54
CA VAL A 931 34.57 -1.41 -1.82
C VAL A 931 34.19 -1.58 -0.36
N SER A 932 35.16 -1.36 0.54
CA SER A 932 34.98 -1.49 1.99
C SER A 932 34.22 -0.30 2.58
N GLY A 933 32.91 -0.22 2.32
CA GLY A 933 32.03 0.82 2.89
C GLY A 933 30.67 1.04 2.22
N ARG A 934 30.45 0.54 0.99
CA ARG A 934 29.25 0.76 0.13
C ARG A 934 27.90 0.23 0.69
N GLY A 935 27.84 -0.18 1.95
CA GLY A 935 26.71 -0.94 2.51
C GLY A 935 26.67 -2.39 2.00
N ARG A 936 26.62 -2.58 0.68
CA ARG A 936 26.87 -3.86 -0.01
C ARG A 936 28.38 -4.01 -0.25
N GLN A 937 29.01 -5.10 0.18
CA GLN A 937 30.48 -5.23 0.23
C GLN A 937 31.16 -5.56 -1.11
N TYR A 938 30.41 -6.10 -2.08
CA TYR A 938 30.91 -6.48 -3.39
C TYR A 938 29.78 -6.35 -4.43
N LEU A 939 30.12 -5.90 -5.63
CA LEU A 939 29.24 -5.76 -6.79
C LEU A 939 29.99 -6.25 -8.02
N ALA A 940 29.48 -7.31 -8.66
CA ALA A 940 30.15 -7.93 -9.78
C ALA A 940 29.97 -7.15 -11.10
N LEU A 941 31.01 -7.24 -11.95
CA LEU A 941 30.96 -6.90 -13.36
C LEU A 941 30.87 -8.18 -14.20
N GLY A 942 29.90 -8.22 -15.11
CA GLY A 942 30.00 -9.04 -16.32
C GLY A 942 31.04 -8.45 -17.27
N VAL A 943 31.75 -9.31 -17.98
CA VAL A 943 32.85 -8.94 -18.90
C VAL A 943 32.63 -9.60 -20.26
N SER A 944 33.00 -8.95 -21.35
CA SER A 944 32.73 -9.45 -22.71
C SER A 944 33.55 -10.67 -23.13
N GLU A 945 33.10 -11.34 -24.21
CA GLU A 945 33.84 -12.39 -24.90
C GLU A 945 35.26 -11.92 -25.26
N GLY A 946 36.20 -12.86 -25.27
CA GLY A 946 37.63 -12.59 -25.43
C GLY A 946 38.33 -12.17 -24.14
N PHE A 947 37.65 -11.54 -23.18
CA PHE A 947 38.25 -11.11 -21.91
C PHE A 947 38.03 -12.12 -20.78
N THR A 948 39.08 -12.37 -19.98
CA THR A 948 39.00 -13.18 -18.75
C THR A 948 39.95 -12.64 -17.67
N TYR A 949 39.67 -12.98 -16.41
CA TYR A 949 40.54 -12.63 -15.28
C TYR A 949 40.45 -13.65 -14.14
N THR A 950 41.45 -13.65 -13.24
CA THR A 950 41.40 -14.43 -11.98
C THR A 950 41.11 -13.54 -10.78
N TRP A 951 40.40 -14.09 -9.79
CA TRP A 951 40.02 -13.43 -8.55
C TRP A 951 40.43 -14.28 -7.33
N ASP A 952 41.12 -13.69 -6.36
CA ASP A 952 41.54 -14.32 -5.10
C ASP A 952 41.04 -13.50 -3.90
N ASP A 953 39.95 -13.96 -3.28
CA ASP A 953 39.36 -13.26 -2.13
C ASP A 953 40.28 -13.22 -0.89
N SER A 954 41.29 -14.10 -0.81
CA SER A 954 42.25 -14.09 0.30
C SER A 954 43.22 -12.90 0.27
N GLN A 955 43.27 -12.17 -0.87
CA GLN A 955 44.07 -10.96 -1.01
C GLN A 955 43.36 -9.71 -0.45
N PRO A 956 44.13 -8.69 -0.02
CA PRO A 956 43.57 -7.40 0.34
C PRO A 956 43.00 -6.66 -0.88
N GLU A 957 42.10 -5.71 -0.60
CA GLU A 957 41.57 -4.71 -1.53
C GLU A 957 42.66 -4.08 -2.42
N GLY A 958 42.36 -3.94 -3.72
CA GLY A 958 43.32 -3.48 -4.75
C GLY A 958 44.32 -4.56 -5.21
N SER A 959 44.28 -5.75 -4.62
CA SER A 959 45.13 -6.91 -4.96
C SER A 959 44.36 -8.22 -5.21
N LYS A 960 43.02 -8.21 -5.28
CA LYS A 960 42.20 -9.41 -5.50
C LYS A 960 42.20 -9.89 -6.96
N VAL A 961 42.52 -9.03 -7.92
CA VAL A 961 42.47 -9.28 -9.37
C VAL A 961 43.86 -9.56 -9.93
N GLY A 962 43.99 -10.62 -10.72
CA GLY A 962 45.20 -10.98 -11.45
C GLY A 962 44.93 -11.73 -12.75
N ASN A 963 45.99 -12.04 -13.51
CA ASN A 963 45.94 -12.82 -14.76
C ASN A 963 44.81 -12.37 -15.72
N MET A 964 44.75 -11.06 -16.01
CA MET A 964 43.83 -10.52 -17.00
C MET A 964 44.35 -10.83 -18.41
N GLU A 965 43.54 -11.48 -19.24
CA GLU A 965 43.88 -11.87 -20.61
C GLU A 965 42.77 -11.43 -21.57
N LEU A 966 43.16 -10.94 -22.75
CA LEU A 966 42.27 -10.56 -23.85
C LEU A 966 42.69 -11.35 -25.10
N ASP A 967 41.76 -12.08 -25.71
CA ASP A 967 42.00 -13.07 -26.77
C ASP A 967 43.05 -14.15 -26.39
N GLY A 968 43.28 -14.36 -25.09
CA GLY A 968 44.32 -15.24 -24.54
C GLY A 968 45.74 -14.65 -24.54
N GLU A 969 45.89 -13.34 -24.81
CA GLU A 969 47.15 -12.60 -24.60
C GLU A 969 47.04 -11.74 -23.32
N PRO A 970 48.04 -11.76 -22.41
CA PRO A 970 47.97 -10.97 -21.17
C PRO A 970 47.89 -9.46 -21.37
N ILE A 971 47.08 -8.79 -20.56
CA ILE A 971 46.97 -7.33 -20.51
C ILE A 971 48.29 -6.71 -20.04
N ASP A 972 48.84 -5.78 -20.84
CA ASP A 972 50.00 -4.96 -20.45
C ASP A 972 49.50 -3.73 -19.67
N PRO A 973 49.94 -3.51 -18.41
CA PRO A 973 49.46 -2.40 -17.60
C PRO A 973 49.85 -1.01 -18.13
N GLU A 974 50.87 -0.89 -18.99
CA GLU A 974 51.26 0.38 -19.62
C GLU A 974 50.62 0.60 -21.01
N ALA A 975 49.90 -0.40 -21.56
CA ALA A 975 49.21 -0.28 -22.84
C ALA A 975 47.80 0.30 -22.70
N THR A 976 47.36 1.03 -23.73
CA THR A 976 45.97 1.53 -23.86
C THR A 976 45.12 0.53 -24.63
N TYR A 977 43.90 0.32 -24.15
CA TYR A 977 42.87 -0.53 -24.74
C TYR A 977 41.60 0.30 -24.94
N ARG A 978 40.85 0.03 -26.02
CA ARG A 978 39.54 0.64 -26.24
C ARG A 978 38.48 -0.17 -25.50
N VAL A 979 37.86 0.43 -24.49
CA VAL A 979 36.91 -0.20 -23.59
C VAL A 979 35.52 0.39 -23.80
N SER A 980 34.50 -0.46 -23.89
CA SER A 980 33.09 -0.03 -23.91
C SER A 980 32.37 -0.34 -22.59
N THR A 981 31.34 0.45 -22.29
CA THR A 981 30.41 0.24 -21.18
C THR A 981 29.19 1.16 -21.38
N LEU A 982 28.37 1.39 -20.35
CA LEU A 982 27.27 2.35 -20.35
C LEU A 982 27.73 3.71 -19.78
N ASN A 983 27.08 4.81 -20.18
CA ASN A 983 27.42 6.17 -19.70
C ASN A 983 27.42 6.27 -18.17
N PHE A 984 26.46 5.61 -17.50
CA PHE A 984 26.41 5.49 -16.03
C PHE A 984 27.76 5.06 -15.41
N LEU A 985 28.33 3.94 -15.89
CA LEU A 985 29.62 3.44 -15.40
C LEU A 985 30.79 4.32 -15.85
N ALA A 986 30.76 4.85 -17.08
CA ALA A 986 31.83 5.73 -17.58
C ALA A 986 31.94 7.06 -16.82
N GLU A 987 30.81 7.59 -16.33
CA GLU A 987 30.75 8.79 -15.48
C GLU A 987 31.10 8.48 -14.00
N GLY A 988 31.24 7.20 -13.63
CA GLY A 988 31.71 6.75 -12.32
C GLY A 988 30.63 6.20 -11.39
N GLY A 989 29.42 5.90 -11.92
CA GLY A 989 28.33 5.24 -11.19
C GLY A 989 28.72 3.88 -10.61
N ASP A 990 27.95 3.40 -9.63
CA ASP A 990 28.29 2.24 -8.79
C ASP A 990 29.73 2.36 -8.22
N ASP A 991 30.11 3.59 -7.84
CA ASP A 991 31.46 4.11 -7.54
C ASP A 991 32.63 3.50 -8.35
N PHE A 992 32.43 3.07 -9.60
CA PHE A 992 33.49 2.54 -10.48
C PHE A 992 34.36 3.68 -11.06
N ALA A 993 34.85 4.56 -10.18
CA ALA A 993 35.53 5.80 -10.51
C ALA A 993 36.82 5.62 -11.37
N ALA A 994 37.37 4.40 -11.50
CA ALA A 994 38.46 4.13 -12.41
C ALA A 994 38.06 4.29 -13.90
N PHE A 995 36.79 4.12 -14.26
CA PHE A 995 36.31 4.46 -15.61
C PHE A 995 36.48 5.96 -15.94
N THR A 996 36.42 6.84 -14.93
CA THR A 996 36.60 8.30 -15.13
C THR A 996 38.04 8.72 -15.50
N ASN A 997 39.00 7.79 -15.43
CA ASN A 997 40.33 7.96 -16.05
C ASN A 997 40.26 7.87 -17.59
N GLY A 998 39.13 7.43 -18.15
CA GLY A 998 38.88 7.23 -19.57
C GLY A 998 39.09 8.49 -20.40
N THR A 999 39.65 8.30 -21.60
CA THR A 999 39.87 9.39 -22.57
C THR A 999 39.27 9.07 -23.94
N ASP A 1000 39.21 10.06 -24.83
CA ASP A 1000 38.62 9.94 -26.18
C ASP A 1000 37.20 9.33 -26.20
N LEU A 1001 36.36 9.81 -25.27
CA LEU A 1001 34.96 9.40 -25.10
C LEU A 1001 34.17 9.55 -26.41
N LEU A 1002 33.55 8.45 -26.85
CA LEU A 1002 32.58 8.40 -27.94
C LEU A 1002 31.28 7.76 -27.43
N GLY A 1003 30.13 8.39 -27.69
CA GLY A 1003 28.82 7.79 -27.48
C GLY A 1003 28.34 7.02 -28.71
N GLY A 1004 27.63 5.91 -28.46
CA GLY A 1004 27.05 5.00 -29.43
C GLY A 1004 25.50 5.01 -29.37
N PRO A 1005 24.85 3.85 -29.61
CA PRO A 1005 23.39 3.73 -29.48
C PRO A 1005 22.91 3.68 -28.02
N GLU A 1006 21.59 3.71 -27.85
CA GLU A 1006 20.91 3.40 -26.59
C GLU A 1006 20.88 1.87 -26.34
N ASP A 1007 20.78 1.45 -25.07
CA ASP A 1007 21.12 0.11 -24.61
C ASP A 1007 20.10 -0.98 -24.96
N LEU A 1008 18.80 -0.72 -24.84
CA LEU A 1008 17.77 -1.67 -25.29
C LEU A 1008 17.76 -1.83 -26.81
N ALA A 1009 17.83 -0.75 -27.59
CA ALA A 1009 17.88 -0.84 -29.05
C ALA A 1009 19.11 -1.61 -29.53
N ASN A 1010 20.23 -1.49 -28.81
CA ASN A 1010 21.43 -2.29 -29.07
C ASN A 1010 21.24 -3.77 -28.69
N LEU A 1011 20.64 -4.08 -27.54
CA LEU A 1011 20.34 -5.45 -27.11
C LEU A 1011 19.38 -6.15 -28.09
N VAL A 1012 18.32 -5.47 -28.51
CA VAL A 1012 17.38 -5.92 -29.54
C VAL A 1012 18.08 -6.17 -30.88
N GLY A 1013 19.00 -5.29 -31.27
CA GLY A 1013 19.84 -5.49 -32.46
C GLY A 1013 20.76 -6.71 -32.36
N TYR A 1014 21.37 -6.93 -31.19
CA TYR A 1014 22.25 -8.07 -30.92
C TYR A 1014 21.50 -9.40 -30.90
N LEU A 1015 20.34 -9.46 -30.23
CA LEU A 1015 19.45 -10.63 -30.18
C LEU A 1015 18.99 -11.03 -31.59
N GLY A 1016 18.63 -10.06 -32.43
CA GLY A 1016 18.21 -10.29 -33.82
C GLY A 1016 19.35 -10.70 -34.76
N ALA A 1017 20.59 -10.32 -34.43
CA ALA A 1017 21.78 -10.72 -35.18
C ALA A 1017 22.30 -12.12 -34.81
N ASN A 1018 22.03 -12.60 -33.58
CA ASN A 1018 22.58 -13.83 -33.01
C ASN A 1018 21.47 -14.79 -32.56
N PRO A 1019 20.79 -15.49 -33.49
CA PRO A 1019 19.73 -16.44 -33.14
C PRO A 1019 20.29 -17.74 -32.53
N GLY A 1020 19.66 -18.20 -31.45
CA GLY A 1020 19.99 -19.44 -30.76
C GLY A 1020 21.11 -19.29 -29.75
N LEU A 1021 21.08 -18.19 -28.98
CA LEU A 1021 22.06 -17.90 -27.92
C LEU A 1021 22.05 -18.98 -26.82
N THR A 1022 23.21 -19.15 -26.21
CA THR A 1022 23.50 -20.03 -25.06
C THR A 1022 23.93 -19.18 -23.88
N ALA A 1023 23.84 -19.70 -22.66
CA ALA A 1023 24.34 -18.99 -21.49
C ALA A 1023 25.88 -18.80 -21.59
N PRO A 1024 26.42 -17.58 -21.46
CA PRO A 1024 27.87 -17.38 -21.45
C PRO A 1024 28.55 -18.09 -20.26
N ASP A 1025 29.65 -18.80 -20.53
CA ASP A 1025 30.54 -19.32 -19.49
C ASP A 1025 31.06 -18.17 -18.58
N THR A 1026 31.36 -18.50 -17.32
CA THR A 1026 31.96 -17.58 -16.34
C THR A 1026 33.38 -17.20 -16.76
N ARG A 1027 33.68 -15.88 -16.80
CA ARG A 1027 34.94 -15.29 -17.27
C ARG A 1027 35.85 -14.83 -16.12
N ARG A 1028 35.32 -14.73 -14.88
CA ARG A 1028 36.06 -14.70 -13.59
C ARG A 1028 36.45 -16.11 -13.16
N GLN A 1029 37.75 -16.35 -12.98
CA GLN A 1029 38.28 -17.61 -12.45
C GLN A 1029 38.64 -17.46 -10.96
N GLU A 1030 37.90 -18.13 -10.08
CA GLU A 1030 38.17 -18.07 -8.63
C GLU A 1030 39.39 -18.90 -8.21
N ILE A 1031 40.36 -18.25 -7.56
CA ILE A 1031 41.52 -18.90 -6.96
C ILE A 1031 41.12 -19.35 -5.55
N THR A 1032 40.58 -20.56 -5.43
CA THR A 1032 40.43 -21.21 -4.12
C THR A 1032 41.82 -21.63 -3.59
N PRO A 1033 42.19 -21.32 -2.34
CA PRO A 1033 43.43 -21.82 -1.74
C PRO A 1033 43.47 -23.35 -1.68
N GLU A 1034 44.60 -23.98 -2.04
CA GLU A 1034 44.80 -25.41 -1.74
C GLU A 1034 44.83 -25.63 -0.20
N PRO A 1035 44.16 -26.68 0.33
CA PRO A 1035 43.92 -26.89 1.77
C PRO A 1035 45.07 -27.54 2.57
#